data_AF-A0AAE9YAY7-F1
#
_entry.id   AF-A0AAE9YAY7-F1
#
_cell.length_a   1.000
_cell.length_b   1.000
_cell.length_c   1.000
_cell.angle_alpha   90.00
_cell.angle_beta   90.00
_cell.angle_gamma   90.00
#
_symmetry.space_group_name_H-M   'P 1'
#
loop_
_entity.id
_entity.type
_entity.pdbx_description
1 polymer ?
#
loop_
_entity_poly.entity_id
_entity_poly.type
_entity_poly.pdbx_seq_one_letter_code
_entity_poly.pdbx_strand_id
1 'polypeptide(L)'
;MRRTRRPAAPVPPHRRRRLLAVATATVLALVGVGAAAPGPVVGAPATAPATGAPAPTGFGEPGIPVRPASERYVRQAYEAVLHRDADEGGLAYWGGRLDDGTTRATFARQLVLSGESLTDHLSEVYATAHHTPAAGELADDIAAIRARRATVESILVGLLSSQEYVFGQGGGYPAGFVVALYRDVLGRTVAEDDPQVQYWADRAAAAPDIETGTRTVARLLVVSFENLRPVVDDAYDRLLARRADAGGRDYWVGRIRRGESILDIDRNLLASGEAWGSGCSTLDAARCLLPFPNDRFTLPDANTDTGRRVVLKSPWVPAPTGGPAFDPTQWNRQDGFSPGSAILVASNGIDPAQSGLPPITDIGSSLEAGAPIVLVDMATGEKVPFWAELDANAPSDAERALIVRPARNLADGHTYAVGIGPVRDAAGAVIPAPAGFARCASGTPQPDRRVQEECDATQPAIDEVAEAGIPTGDQYLAWSFTVASTRNLAERITEMRNDVLGGAAGLTAAPFTVTGTSRNEADGVTRVDGTFEVPLYLTGTGAPGSVLHLGDDDLPEARGTYTAPFTCTIPDSAATTPTRASLYGHGLLGTGGQANSSYIRSFSAAHGITLCGTDYIGLASEDLPNTAGILGDLSRFDELADRNQQGLLNQMVLGRLMTLPDGLTSDPAFQNDVGAPLVAPGSELGYYGNSQGGIMGGALVAVDPDISRGVLGVPGMNYSTLLQRSVDFDPFFDVFSAGYPSALDRTVMLSMIQMLWDRGEANGYANHVTTDPLPGTGPTEVLLHVAFGDHQVAQVTADNMARTYGAATNDPPLAPGRSSDVTPLWGIDRIGTFPYAGSAIVYWDSGTPEPPLENVPNRAGEDPHGDPRSDPDAQVQMSDFLQPGGVVTDQCGGSWCEADPS
;
A
#
# COMPACT_ATOMS: atom_id res chain seq x y z
N MET A 1 -14.66 -64.46 0.15
CA MET A 1 -13.63 -64.68 1.19
C MET A 1 -13.59 -63.48 2.11
N ARG A 2 -13.70 -63.73 3.42
CA ARG A 2 -13.59 -62.75 4.51
C ARG A 2 -12.22 -62.06 4.46
N ARG A 3 -12.15 -60.74 4.64
CA ARG A 3 -10.97 -60.08 5.21
C ARG A 3 -11.37 -59.10 6.30
N THR A 4 -10.79 -59.36 7.45
CA THR A 4 -10.92 -58.79 8.79
C THR A 4 -10.28 -57.40 8.88
N ARG A 5 -10.99 -56.43 9.46
CA ARG A 5 -10.41 -55.15 9.93
C ARG A 5 -9.76 -55.36 11.31
N ARG A 6 -8.52 -54.90 11.49
CA ARG A 6 -7.85 -54.68 12.78
C ARG A 6 -8.45 -53.45 13.49
N PRO A 7 -8.42 -53.36 14.83
CA PRO A 7 -8.91 -52.20 15.56
C PRO A 7 -7.89 -51.06 15.54
N ALA A 8 -8.37 -49.82 15.40
CA ALA A 8 -7.59 -48.60 15.56
C ALA A 8 -7.36 -48.30 17.05
N ALA A 9 -6.19 -47.71 17.35
CA ALA A 9 -5.78 -47.25 18.66
C ALA A 9 -6.62 -46.06 19.16
N PRO A 10 -6.74 -45.83 20.49
CA PRO A 10 -7.56 -44.76 21.04
C PRO A 10 -6.90 -43.38 20.90
N VAL A 11 -7.69 -42.40 20.45
CA VAL A 11 -7.38 -40.96 20.40
C VAL A 11 -7.83 -40.31 21.74
N PRO A 12 -7.06 -39.39 22.35
CA PRO A 12 -7.41 -38.76 23.63
C PRO A 12 -8.51 -37.67 23.51
N PRO A 13 -9.24 -37.34 24.59
CA PRO A 13 -10.48 -36.59 24.52
C PRO A 13 -10.28 -35.09 24.77
N HIS A 14 -10.34 -34.25 23.74
CA HIS A 14 -10.75 -32.84 23.90
C HIS A 14 -11.47 -32.36 22.64
N ARG A 15 -12.79 -32.19 22.78
CA ARG A 15 -13.69 -31.24 22.10
C ARG A 15 -15.12 -31.74 22.32
N ARG A 16 -15.80 -31.21 23.35
CA ARG A 16 -17.26 -31.16 23.32
C ARG A 16 -17.66 -29.85 22.64
N ARG A 17 -18.00 -29.94 21.35
CA ARG A 17 -18.94 -29.05 20.66
C ARG A 17 -19.80 -29.91 19.74
N ARG A 18 -21.13 -29.73 19.81
CA ARG A 18 -22.17 -30.03 18.79
C ARG A 18 -23.53 -29.67 19.42
N LEU A 19 -24.41 -28.91 18.77
CA LEU A 19 -25.21 -29.38 17.62
C LEU A 19 -25.75 -28.25 16.72
N LEU A 20 -25.71 -28.50 15.40
CA LEU A 20 -26.64 -28.03 14.37
C LEU A 20 -27.80 -29.04 14.22
N ALA A 21 -29.03 -28.61 13.87
CA ALA A 21 -29.88 -29.22 12.81
C ALA A 21 -31.32 -28.60 12.67
N VAL A 22 -31.55 -27.88 11.57
CA VAL A 22 -32.53 -28.07 10.46
C VAL A 22 -34.00 -28.57 10.70
N ALA A 23 -34.96 -27.78 10.17
CA ALA A 23 -36.14 -28.10 9.32
C ALA A 23 -37.60 -27.80 9.74
N THR A 24 -38.32 -27.25 8.74
CA THR A 24 -39.75 -27.31 8.35
C THR A 24 -40.77 -26.31 8.89
N ALA A 25 -41.36 -25.56 7.94
CA ALA A 25 -42.52 -24.69 8.04
C ALA A 25 -43.73 -25.33 7.32
N THR A 26 -44.95 -25.22 7.87
CA THR A 26 -46.22 -25.22 7.10
C THR A 26 -47.42 -24.61 7.91
N VAL A 27 -47.92 -23.47 7.42
CA VAL A 27 -49.31 -22.94 7.24
C VAL A 27 -50.47 -23.27 8.21
N LEU A 28 -51.12 -22.22 8.76
CA LEU A 28 -52.56 -21.78 8.66
C LEU A 28 -52.87 -20.77 9.81
N ALA A 29 -53.09 -19.46 9.57
CA ALA A 29 -54.32 -18.75 9.18
C ALA A 29 -55.40 -18.56 10.28
N LEU A 30 -55.62 -17.31 10.74
CA LEU A 30 -56.86 -16.48 10.60
C LEU A 30 -57.00 -15.34 11.66
N VAL A 31 -57.17 -14.10 11.15
CA VAL A 31 -58.18 -13.04 11.46
C VAL A 31 -58.36 -12.53 12.92
N GLY A 32 -58.45 -11.22 13.24
CA GLY A 32 -58.48 -9.97 12.48
C GLY A 32 -59.04 -8.78 13.30
N VAL A 33 -58.95 -7.58 12.70
CA VAL A 33 -59.76 -6.33 12.89
C VAL A 33 -59.53 -5.50 14.18
N GLY A 34 -59.32 -4.17 14.17
CA GLY A 34 -59.26 -3.17 13.09
C GLY A 34 -59.30 -1.70 13.60
N ALA A 35 -59.20 -0.77 12.64
CA ALA A 35 -59.62 0.65 12.62
C ALA A 35 -58.82 1.69 13.45
N ALA A 36 -58.51 2.92 13.02
CA ALA A 36 -58.76 3.68 11.78
C ALA A 36 -57.80 4.90 11.70
N ALA A 37 -57.51 5.38 10.47
CA ALA A 37 -56.88 6.68 10.17
C ALA A 37 -57.94 7.66 9.61
N PRO A 38 -57.66 8.98 9.50
CA PRO A 38 -57.12 9.55 8.24
C PRO A 38 -56.07 10.69 8.49
N GLY A 39 -55.01 10.89 7.71
CA GLY A 39 -54.95 11.40 6.31
C GLY A 39 -54.93 12.96 6.28
N PRO A 40 -54.23 13.68 5.35
CA PRO A 40 -53.86 13.26 3.99
C PRO A 40 -52.37 13.50 3.56
N VAL A 41 -51.75 12.64 2.74
CA VAL A 41 -51.63 12.62 1.23
C VAL A 41 -50.63 13.69 0.72
N VAL A 42 -49.56 13.40 -0.04
CA VAL A 42 -49.41 12.84 -1.43
C VAL A 42 -47.97 12.29 -1.55
N GLY A 43 -47.55 11.23 -2.26
CA GLY A 43 -48.12 10.24 -3.19
C GLY A 43 -46.97 9.28 -3.63
N ALA A 44 -47.26 8.02 -3.93
CA ALA A 44 -46.31 6.93 -4.23
C ALA A 44 -46.43 6.46 -5.73
N PRO A 45 -45.90 5.29 -6.17
CA PRO A 45 -44.52 5.05 -6.62
C PRO A 45 -44.40 4.34 -8.01
N ALA A 46 -43.14 4.11 -8.43
CA ALA A 46 -42.58 3.01 -9.25
C ALA A 46 -43.16 2.65 -10.65
N THR A 47 -42.29 2.73 -11.67
CA THR A 47 -42.23 1.77 -12.79
C THR A 47 -40.78 1.57 -13.25
N ALA A 48 -40.41 0.32 -13.55
CA ALA A 48 -39.26 -0.13 -14.35
C ALA A 48 -39.69 -1.43 -15.08
N PRO A 49 -39.00 -1.98 -16.11
CA PRO A 49 -37.92 -1.45 -16.96
C PRO A 49 -38.17 -1.64 -18.50
N ALA A 50 -37.32 -1.04 -19.36
CA ALA A 50 -36.98 -1.59 -20.68
C ALA A 50 -35.64 -1.01 -21.18
N THR A 51 -34.83 -1.90 -21.75
CA THR A 51 -33.42 -1.79 -22.13
C THR A 51 -33.15 -1.00 -23.42
N GLY A 52 -31.99 -0.34 -23.44
CA GLY A 52 -31.35 0.24 -24.62
C GLY A 52 -30.06 0.95 -24.19
N ALA A 53 -28.92 0.24 -24.26
CA ALA A 53 -27.66 0.62 -23.62
C ALA A 53 -27.06 1.96 -24.11
N PRO A 54 -26.49 2.74 -23.20
CA PRO A 54 -25.30 3.56 -23.44
C PRO A 54 -24.17 3.29 -22.41
N ALA A 55 -22.96 3.75 -22.79
CA ALA A 55 -21.62 3.57 -22.22
C ALA A 55 -21.45 3.54 -20.68
N PRO A 56 -20.39 2.90 -20.15
CA PRO A 56 -20.08 2.96 -18.72
C PRO A 56 -19.81 4.42 -18.33
N THR A 57 -20.74 4.96 -17.53
CA THR A 57 -20.66 6.27 -16.91
C THR A 57 -19.75 6.18 -15.69
N GLY A 58 -18.80 7.11 -15.62
CA GLY A 58 -18.28 7.79 -14.42
C GLY A 58 -18.07 6.95 -13.16
N PHE A 59 -16.84 6.98 -12.65
CA PHE A 59 -16.53 6.68 -11.25
C PHE A 59 -17.62 7.27 -10.35
N GLY A 60 -18.50 6.41 -9.83
CA GLY A 60 -19.54 6.81 -8.89
C GLY A 60 -18.90 6.99 -7.52
N GLU A 61 -19.06 8.18 -6.94
CA GLU A 61 -18.62 8.58 -5.59
C GLU A 61 -18.94 7.55 -4.49
N PRO A 62 -18.13 7.46 -3.42
CA PRO A 62 -17.14 8.45 -2.93
C PRO A 62 -15.69 8.07 -3.25
N GLY A 63 -14.79 9.05 -3.31
CA GLY A 63 -13.33 8.83 -3.36
C GLY A 63 -12.85 7.95 -2.21
N ILE A 64 -11.65 7.41 -2.32
CA ILE A 64 -11.20 6.29 -1.49
C ILE A 64 -10.98 6.73 -0.03
N PRO A 65 -11.86 6.37 0.94
CA PRO A 65 -11.82 6.92 2.29
C PRO A 65 -10.64 6.38 3.11
N VAL A 66 -10.12 7.15 4.07
CA VAL A 66 -9.12 6.61 5.01
C VAL A 66 -9.77 5.53 5.86
N ARG A 67 -9.16 4.34 5.98
CA ARG A 67 -9.44 3.47 7.13
C ARG A 67 -8.41 3.74 8.23
N PRO A 68 -8.83 4.24 9.39
CA PRO A 68 -7.88 4.48 10.47
C PRO A 68 -7.22 3.19 10.96
N ALA A 69 -5.96 3.29 11.40
CA ALA A 69 -5.19 2.17 11.94
C ALA A 69 -5.90 1.48 13.13
N SER A 70 -6.72 2.25 13.85
CA SER A 70 -7.56 1.80 14.95
C SER A 70 -8.63 0.79 14.52
N GLU A 71 -9.12 0.82 13.27
CA GLU A 71 -10.15 -0.11 12.77
C GLU A 71 -9.67 -1.55 12.79
N ARG A 72 -8.40 -1.81 12.47
CA ARG A 72 -7.85 -3.16 12.57
C ARG A 72 -7.88 -3.68 14.01
N TYR A 73 -7.53 -2.82 14.95
CA TYR A 73 -7.59 -3.18 16.38
C TYR A 73 -9.05 -3.38 16.83
N VAL A 74 -9.99 -2.53 16.39
CA VAL A 74 -11.42 -2.69 16.68
C VAL A 74 -11.95 -4.00 16.10
N ARG A 75 -11.66 -4.32 14.84
CA ARG A 75 -12.04 -5.58 14.18
C ARG A 75 -11.57 -6.78 14.98
N GLN A 76 -10.28 -6.80 15.33
CA GLN A 76 -9.68 -7.87 16.15
C GLN A 76 -10.33 -7.97 17.53
N ALA A 77 -10.65 -6.84 18.17
CA ALA A 77 -11.31 -6.82 19.47
C ALA A 77 -12.76 -7.33 19.40
N TYR A 78 -13.51 -6.97 18.36
CA TYR A 78 -14.87 -7.46 18.13
C TYR A 78 -14.91 -8.96 17.92
N GLU A 79 -14.05 -9.48 17.04
CA GLU A 79 -13.95 -10.92 16.80
C GLU A 79 -13.56 -11.67 18.09
N ALA A 80 -12.62 -11.12 18.87
CA ALA A 80 -12.13 -11.76 20.07
C ALA A 80 -13.14 -11.76 21.25
N VAL A 81 -13.96 -10.70 21.38
CA VAL A 81 -14.90 -10.53 22.52
C VAL A 81 -16.33 -10.92 22.17
N LEU A 82 -16.78 -10.63 20.96
CA LEU A 82 -18.18 -10.80 20.52
C LEU A 82 -18.35 -11.93 19.49
N HIS A 83 -17.26 -12.59 19.07
CA HIS A 83 -17.29 -13.73 18.15
C HIS A 83 -17.95 -13.46 16.79
N ARG A 84 -17.89 -12.21 16.36
CA ARG A 84 -18.34 -11.75 15.04
C ARG A 84 -17.54 -10.55 14.59
N ASP A 85 -17.60 -10.27 13.30
CA ASP A 85 -17.07 -9.03 12.76
C ASP A 85 -17.86 -7.82 13.28
N ALA A 86 -17.14 -6.72 13.47
CA ALA A 86 -17.75 -5.40 13.55
C ALA A 86 -18.38 -5.06 12.19
N ASP A 87 -19.62 -4.58 12.20
CA ASP A 87 -20.18 -3.93 11.03
C ASP A 87 -19.43 -2.61 10.73
N GLU A 88 -19.57 -2.10 9.49
CA GLU A 88 -18.88 -0.87 9.07
C GLU A 88 -19.20 0.34 9.97
N GLY A 89 -20.43 0.45 10.47
CA GLY A 89 -20.80 1.53 11.39
C GLY A 89 -20.10 1.43 12.74
N GLY A 90 -19.93 0.21 13.26
CA GLY A 90 -19.18 -0.09 14.49
C GLY A 90 -17.68 0.14 14.35
N LEU A 91 -17.09 -0.26 13.22
CA LEU A 91 -15.68 0.02 12.90
C LEU A 91 -15.42 1.52 12.86
N ALA A 92 -16.22 2.26 12.08
CA ALA A 92 -16.09 3.71 11.96
C ALA A 92 -16.28 4.43 13.32
N TYR A 93 -17.31 4.05 14.10
CA TYR A 93 -17.57 4.67 15.39
C TYR A 93 -16.42 4.48 16.38
N TRP A 94 -15.97 3.24 16.58
CA TRP A 94 -14.93 2.97 17.57
C TRP A 94 -13.54 3.34 17.09
N GLY A 95 -13.27 3.15 15.80
CA GLY A 95 -12.04 3.55 15.14
C GLY A 95 -11.83 5.05 15.33
N GLY A 96 -12.74 5.87 14.79
CA GLY A 96 -12.66 7.32 14.89
C GLY A 96 -12.54 7.84 16.32
N ARG A 97 -13.25 7.25 17.29
CA ARG A 97 -13.10 7.64 18.69
C ARG A 97 -11.73 7.35 19.28
N LEU A 98 -11.12 6.22 18.92
CA LEU A 98 -9.77 5.86 19.36
C LEU A 98 -8.75 6.83 18.78
N ASP A 99 -8.93 7.23 17.52
CA ASP A 99 -8.08 8.22 16.86
C ASP A 99 -8.26 9.62 17.46
N ASP A 100 -9.49 9.99 17.86
CA ASP A 100 -9.82 11.22 18.60
C ASP A 100 -9.37 11.22 20.09
N GLY A 101 -8.51 10.28 20.48
CA GLY A 101 -7.89 10.23 21.80
C GLY A 101 -8.69 9.50 22.87
N THR A 102 -9.76 8.78 22.52
CA THR A 102 -10.38 7.82 23.46
C THR A 102 -9.34 6.77 23.84
N THR A 103 -9.14 6.56 25.14
CA THR A 103 -8.15 5.56 25.58
C THR A 103 -8.62 4.15 25.25
N ARG A 104 -7.67 3.27 24.90
CA ARG A 104 -7.93 1.83 24.68
C ARG A 104 -8.58 1.16 25.88
N ALA A 105 -8.24 1.60 27.10
CA ALA A 105 -8.91 1.16 28.33
C ALA A 105 -10.39 1.54 28.40
N THR A 106 -10.76 2.71 27.85
CA THR A 106 -12.16 3.14 27.75
C THR A 106 -12.91 2.30 26.73
N PHE A 107 -12.36 2.11 25.53
CA PHE A 107 -12.93 1.23 24.50
C PHE A 107 -13.10 -0.20 25.01
N ALA A 108 -12.03 -0.83 25.51
CA ALA A 108 -12.06 -2.20 26.02
C ALA A 108 -13.11 -2.37 27.12
N ARG A 109 -13.24 -1.39 28.03
CA ARG A 109 -14.29 -1.41 29.06
C ARG A 109 -15.70 -1.38 28.46
N GLN A 110 -15.93 -0.56 27.44
CA GLN A 110 -17.26 -0.46 26.82
C GLN A 110 -17.62 -1.71 26.02
N LEU A 111 -16.65 -2.29 25.29
CA LEU A 111 -16.85 -3.52 24.52
C LEU A 111 -17.10 -4.73 25.45
N VAL A 112 -16.23 -4.94 26.45
CA VAL A 112 -16.32 -6.10 27.36
C VAL A 112 -17.56 -6.02 28.26
N LEU A 113 -18.00 -4.82 28.65
CA LEU A 113 -19.22 -4.62 29.46
C LEU A 113 -20.47 -4.29 28.61
N SER A 114 -20.39 -4.52 27.30
CA SER A 114 -21.54 -4.38 26.39
C SER A 114 -22.65 -5.38 26.75
N GLY A 115 -23.87 -5.10 26.31
CA GLY A 115 -25.01 -5.98 26.59
C GLY A 115 -24.84 -7.35 25.94
N GLU A 116 -24.27 -7.37 24.73
CA GLU A 116 -23.94 -8.57 23.97
C GLU A 116 -22.89 -9.42 24.69
N SER A 117 -21.70 -8.87 24.98
CA SER A 117 -20.64 -9.57 25.72
C SER A 117 -21.13 -10.15 27.04
N LEU A 118 -21.87 -9.36 27.84
CA LEU A 118 -22.38 -9.84 29.13
C LEU A 118 -23.49 -10.89 28.99
N THR A 119 -24.29 -10.83 27.91
CA THR A 119 -25.30 -11.86 27.61
C THR A 119 -24.63 -13.18 27.27
N ASP A 120 -23.55 -13.16 26.48
CA ASP A 120 -22.81 -14.37 26.11
C ASP A 120 -22.19 -15.02 27.35
N HIS A 121 -21.48 -14.24 28.18
CA HIS A 121 -20.88 -14.75 29.41
C HIS A 121 -21.93 -15.27 30.41
N LEU A 122 -23.06 -14.56 30.59
CA LEU A 122 -24.11 -15.01 31.50
C LEU A 122 -24.88 -16.22 30.96
N SER A 123 -25.03 -16.35 29.64
CA SER A 123 -25.61 -17.55 29.03
C SER A 123 -24.76 -18.78 29.30
N GLU A 124 -23.43 -18.66 29.25
CA GLU A 124 -22.51 -19.74 29.66
C GLU A 124 -22.60 -20.05 31.16
N VAL A 125 -22.72 -19.02 32.01
CA VAL A 125 -22.91 -19.20 33.46
C VAL A 125 -24.21 -19.95 33.77
N TYR A 126 -25.34 -19.53 33.17
CA TYR A 126 -26.63 -20.20 33.36
C TYR A 126 -26.59 -21.63 32.84
N ALA A 127 -25.98 -21.86 31.67
CA ALA A 127 -25.81 -23.20 31.12
C ALA A 127 -24.96 -24.10 32.04
N THR A 128 -23.86 -23.57 32.58
CA THR A 128 -22.97 -24.29 33.52
C THR A 128 -23.70 -24.66 34.82
N ALA A 129 -24.53 -23.76 35.32
CA ALA A 129 -25.34 -23.98 36.51
C ALA A 129 -26.65 -24.74 36.23
N HIS A 130 -26.91 -25.17 34.98
CA HIS A 130 -28.18 -25.79 34.55
C HIS A 130 -29.41 -24.96 34.95
N HIS A 131 -29.27 -23.63 34.94
CA HIS A 131 -30.30 -22.69 35.38
C HIS A 131 -31.04 -22.08 34.19
N THR A 132 -32.35 -21.96 34.31
CA THR A 132 -33.19 -21.24 33.33
C THR A 132 -33.61 -19.90 33.92
N PRO A 133 -33.08 -18.77 33.42
CA PRO A 133 -33.32 -17.47 34.03
C PRO A 133 -34.80 -17.07 33.95
N ALA A 134 -35.29 -16.46 35.02
CA ALA A 134 -36.61 -15.86 35.05
C ALA A 134 -36.67 -14.61 34.15
N ALA A 135 -37.90 -14.18 33.82
CA ALA A 135 -38.09 -12.96 33.04
C ALA A 135 -37.49 -11.74 33.78
N GLY A 136 -36.51 -11.08 33.15
CA GLY A 136 -35.81 -9.92 33.71
C GLY A 136 -34.51 -10.24 34.45
N GLU A 137 -34.26 -11.50 34.83
CA GLU A 137 -33.09 -11.89 35.63
C GLU A 137 -31.76 -11.58 34.91
N LEU A 138 -31.65 -11.93 33.63
CA LEU A 138 -30.47 -11.58 32.81
C LEU A 138 -30.19 -10.06 32.80
N ALA A 139 -31.24 -9.24 32.72
CA ALA A 139 -31.08 -7.79 32.72
C ALA A 139 -30.61 -7.26 34.08
N ASP A 140 -31.11 -7.83 35.17
CA ASP A 140 -30.71 -7.50 36.54
C ASP A 140 -29.25 -7.90 36.82
N ASP A 141 -28.85 -9.08 36.37
CA ASP A 141 -27.47 -9.57 36.49
C ASP A 141 -26.48 -8.71 35.68
N ILE A 142 -26.83 -8.35 34.44
CA ILE A 142 -26.07 -7.39 33.62
C ILE A 142 -25.92 -6.05 34.37
N ALA A 143 -27.01 -5.54 34.96
CA ALA A 143 -26.97 -4.29 35.71
C ALA A 143 -26.13 -4.39 36.99
N ALA A 144 -26.13 -5.55 37.66
CA ALA A 144 -25.30 -5.81 38.83
C ALA A 144 -23.81 -5.83 38.48
N ILE A 145 -23.43 -6.48 37.37
CA ILE A 145 -22.04 -6.51 36.89
C ILE A 145 -21.57 -5.10 36.52
N ARG A 146 -22.35 -4.34 35.74
CA ARG A 146 -22.00 -2.96 35.35
C ARG A 146 -21.83 -2.02 36.54
N ALA A 147 -22.65 -2.21 37.57
CA ALA A 147 -22.56 -1.46 38.82
C ALA A 147 -21.45 -1.94 39.78
N ARG A 148 -20.65 -2.95 39.38
CA ARG A 148 -19.66 -3.63 40.22
C ARG A 148 -20.23 -4.19 41.53
N ARG A 149 -21.52 -4.52 41.54
CA ARG A 149 -22.21 -5.17 42.67
C ARG A 149 -22.07 -6.69 42.62
N ALA A 150 -21.78 -7.24 41.45
CA ALA A 150 -21.52 -8.66 41.22
C ALA A 150 -20.38 -8.83 40.20
N THR A 151 -19.75 -9.99 40.24
CA THR A 151 -18.88 -10.52 39.17
C THR A 151 -19.51 -11.77 38.56
N VAL A 152 -19.06 -12.16 37.36
CA VAL A 152 -19.49 -13.41 36.70
C VAL A 152 -19.30 -14.61 37.63
N GLU A 153 -18.18 -14.65 38.36
CA GLU A 153 -17.87 -15.70 39.32
C GLU A 153 -18.81 -15.68 40.53
N SER A 154 -19.17 -14.49 41.03
CA SER A 154 -20.07 -14.39 42.17
C SER A 154 -21.49 -14.83 41.83
N ILE A 155 -21.95 -14.57 40.60
CA ILE A 155 -23.25 -15.04 40.10
C ILE A 155 -23.20 -16.55 39.91
N LEU A 156 -22.17 -17.09 39.26
CA LEU A 156 -21.98 -18.52 39.11
C LEU A 156 -21.95 -19.24 40.48
N VAL A 157 -21.19 -18.72 41.46
CA VAL A 157 -21.16 -19.28 42.82
C VAL A 157 -22.53 -19.21 43.49
N GLY A 158 -23.29 -18.12 43.27
CA GLY A 158 -24.66 -17.99 43.78
C GLY A 158 -25.58 -19.08 43.22
N LEU A 159 -25.56 -19.29 41.91
CA LEU A 159 -26.36 -20.29 41.22
C LEU A 159 -25.95 -21.73 41.59
N LEU A 160 -24.65 -22.01 41.63
CA LEU A 160 -24.12 -23.33 42.02
C LEU A 160 -24.41 -23.66 43.49
N SER A 161 -24.54 -22.66 44.37
CA SER A 161 -24.93 -22.87 45.78
C SER A 161 -26.43 -22.76 46.04
N SER A 162 -27.24 -22.61 44.98
CA SER A 162 -28.70 -22.56 45.09
C SER A 162 -29.26 -23.94 45.45
N GLN A 163 -30.46 -23.96 46.05
CA GLN A 163 -31.19 -25.20 46.28
C GLN A 163 -31.46 -25.95 44.96
N GLU A 164 -31.78 -25.23 43.88
CA GLU A 164 -32.02 -25.82 42.56
C GLU A 164 -30.83 -26.69 42.11
N TYR A 165 -29.61 -26.15 42.18
CA TYR A 165 -28.42 -26.88 41.76
C TYR A 165 -28.06 -28.01 42.74
N VAL A 166 -28.06 -27.73 44.05
CA VAL A 166 -27.67 -28.71 45.07
C VAL A 166 -28.59 -29.93 45.07
N PHE A 167 -29.90 -29.74 44.91
CA PHE A 167 -30.85 -30.86 44.84
C PHE A 167 -30.96 -31.46 43.44
N GLY A 168 -31.04 -30.64 42.40
CA GLY A 168 -31.25 -31.10 41.02
C GLY A 168 -30.03 -31.80 40.42
N GLN A 169 -28.82 -31.29 40.67
CA GLN A 169 -27.57 -31.83 40.14
C GLN A 169 -26.76 -32.60 41.18
N GLY A 170 -26.78 -32.13 42.43
CA GLY A 170 -25.99 -32.71 43.52
C GLY A 170 -26.69 -33.78 44.36
N GLY A 171 -27.95 -34.10 44.09
CA GLY A 171 -28.74 -35.08 44.84
C GLY A 171 -29.13 -34.65 46.27
N GLY A 172 -28.85 -33.40 46.67
CA GLY A 172 -29.24 -32.83 47.96
C GLY A 172 -28.29 -33.09 49.12
N TYR A 173 -27.07 -33.59 48.87
CA TYR A 173 -26.10 -33.90 49.91
C TYR A 173 -24.65 -33.61 49.45
N PRO A 174 -23.67 -33.45 50.38
CA PRO A 174 -22.37 -32.88 50.07
C PRO A 174 -21.53 -33.62 49.01
N ALA A 175 -21.46 -34.95 49.05
CA ALA A 175 -20.63 -35.71 48.10
C ALA A 175 -21.19 -35.64 46.67
N GLY A 176 -22.51 -35.83 46.50
CA GLY A 176 -23.16 -35.67 45.19
C GLY A 176 -23.02 -34.25 44.62
N PHE A 177 -23.12 -33.23 45.48
CA PHE A 177 -22.87 -31.83 45.12
C PHE A 177 -21.44 -31.61 44.59
N VAL A 178 -20.42 -32.15 45.26
CA VAL A 178 -19.02 -32.03 44.81
C VAL A 178 -18.80 -32.74 43.48
N VAL A 179 -19.40 -33.93 43.28
CA VAL A 179 -19.34 -34.64 41.99
C VAL A 179 -19.93 -33.78 40.86
N ALA A 180 -21.07 -33.12 41.11
CA ALA A 180 -21.69 -32.21 40.14
C ALA A 180 -20.78 -31.02 39.81
N LEU A 181 -20.15 -30.40 40.82
CA LEU A 181 -19.21 -29.29 40.61
C LEU A 181 -17.99 -29.70 39.78
N TYR A 182 -17.42 -30.90 40.01
CA TYR A 182 -16.29 -31.38 39.21
C TYR A 182 -16.69 -31.57 37.74
N ARG A 183 -17.91 -32.06 37.49
CA ARG A 183 -18.44 -32.24 36.14
C ARG A 183 -18.67 -30.89 35.45
N ASP A 184 -19.37 -29.99 36.11
CA ASP A 184 -19.87 -28.77 35.46
C ASP A 184 -18.83 -27.63 35.46
N VAL A 185 -18.02 -27.50 36.51
CA VAL A 185 -16.98 -26.46 36.61
C VAL A 185 -15.64 -26.93 36.05
N LEU A 186 -15.19 -28.15 36.41
CA LEU A 186 -13.87 -28.64 35.99
C LEU A 186 -13.91 -29.50 34.72
N GLY A 187 -15.10 -29.76 34.16
CA GLY A 187 -15.26 -30.51 32.93
C GLY A 187 -14.88 -32.00 33.01
N ARG A 188 -14.74 -32.56 34.22
CA ARG A 188 -14.33 -33.96 34.43
C ARG A 188 -15.21 -34.70 35.44
N THR A 189 -15.44 -35.98 35.19
CA THR A 189 -16.20 -36.84 36.09
C THR A 189 -15.28 -37.48 37.13
N VAL A 190 -15.73 -37.49 38.40
CA VAL A 190 -15.08 -38.19 39.52
C VAL A 190 -16.08 -39.11 40.20
N ALA A 191 -15.61 -40.23 40.74
CA ALA A 191 -16.45 -41.13 41.52
C ALA A 191 -16.77 -40.52 42.88
N GLU A 192 -17.94 -40.86 43.43
CA GLU A 192 -18.40 -40.29 44.71
C GLU A 192 -17.52 -40.70 45.90
N ASP A 193 -16.94 -41.90 45.85
CA ASP A 193 -16.02 -42.44 46.85
C ASP A 193 -14.57 -41.97 46.66
N ASP A 194 -14.30 -41.10 45.69
CA ASP A 194 -12.97 -40.54 45.46
C ASP A 194 -12.52 -39.71 46.70
N PRO A 195 -11.29 -39.93 47.22
CA PRO A 195 -10.79 -39.18 48.37
C PRO A 195 -10.83 -37.65 48.21
N GLN A 196 -10.71 -37.12 46.99
CA GLN A 196 -10.83 -35.68 46.72
C GLN A 196 -12.27 -35.20 46.92
N VAL A 197 -13.25 -36.00 46.48
CA VAL A 197 -14.68 -35.70 46.67
C VAL A 197 -15.01 -35.67 48.16
N GLN A 198 -14.53 -36.68 48.91
CA GLN A 198 -14.76 -36.77 50.35
C GLN A 198 -14.13 -35.60 51.13
N TYR A 199 -12.91 -35.17 50.75
CA TYR A 199 -12.27 -33.99 51.35
C TYR A 199 -13.14 -32.72 51.24
N TRP A 200 -13.71 -32.46 50.05
CA TRP A 200 -14.58 -31.31 49.84
C TRP A 200 -15.95 -31.49 50.49
N ALA A 201 -16.49 -32.71 50.47
CA ALA A 201 -17.77 -33.04 51.09
C ALA A 201 -17.72 -32.82 52.62
N ASP A 202 -16.67 -33.29 53.28
CA ASP A 202 -16.42 -33.06 54.71
C ASP A 202 -16.29 -31.56 55.01
N ARG A 203 -15.60 -30.82 54.13
CA ARG A 203 -15.46 -29.37 54.26
C ARG A 203 -16.78 -28.62 54.11
N ALA A 204 -17.67 -29.07 53.22
CA ALA A 204 -19.03 -28.53 53.11
C ALA A 204 -19.87 -28.89 54.35
N ALA A 205 -19.75 -30.11 54.86
CA ALA A 205 -20.50 -30.58 56.03
C ALA A 205 -20.06 -29.93 57.35
N ALA A 206 -18.83 -29.42 57.42
CA ALA A 206 -18.30 -28.73 58.60
C ALA A 206 -18.89 -27.31 58.82
N ALA A 207 -19.68 -26.78 57.88
CA ALA A 207 -20.33 -25.49 58.01
C ALA A 207 -21.60 -25.57 58.88
N PRO A 208 -22.08 -24.43 59.45
CA PRO A 208 -23.29 -24.39 60.28
C PRO A 208 -24.57 -24.85 59.56
N ASP A 209 -24.59 -24.72 58.22
CA ASP A 209 -25.71 -25.07 57.36
C ASP A 209 -25.19 -25.44 55.95
N ILE A 210 -26.02 -26.16 55.19
CA ILE A 210 -25.66 -26.68 53.87
C ILE A 210 -25.41 -25.56 52.86
N GLU A 211 -26.07 -24.41 52.98
CA GLU A 211 -25.91 -23.27 52.06
C GLU A 211 -24.52 -22.62 52.26
N THR A 212 -24.14 -22.35 53.51
CA THR A 212 -22.82 -21.82 53.86
C THR A 212 -21.70 -22.77 53.44
N GLY A 213 -21.89 -24.08 53.64
CA GLY A 213 -20.94 -25.11 53.26
C GLY A 213 -20.76 -25.23 51.76
N THR A 214 -21.86 -25.39 51.02
CA THR A 214 -21.86 -25.51 49.55
C THR A 214 -21.35 -24.24 48.87
N ARG A 215 -21.72 -23.04 49.35
CA ARG A 215 -21.19 -21.77 48.85
C ARG A 215 -19.68 -21.64 49.07
N THR A 216 -19.17 -22.09 50.20
CA THR A 216 -17.72 -22.09 50.48
C THR A 216 -16.98 -23.00 49.51
N VAL A 217 -17.47 -24.22 49.28
CA VAL A 217 -16.84 -25.19 48.36
C VAL A 217 -16.97 -24.74 46.91
N ALA A 218 -18.15 -24.31 46.47
CA ALA A 218 -18.37 -23.76 45.13
C ALA A 218 -17.39 -22.62 44.84
N ARG A 219 -17.26 -21.66 45.76
CA ARG A 219 -16.31 -20.55 45.61
C ARG A 219 -14.88 -21.05 45.44
N LEU A 220 -14.42 -21.97 46.30
CA LEU A 220 -13.04 -22.47 46.26
C LEU A 220 -12.74 -23.24 44.97
N LEU A 221 -13.73 -23.93 44.40
CA LEU A 221 -13.57 -24.65 43.13
C LEU A 221 -13.60 -23.70 41.92
N VAL A 222 -14.54 -22.74 41.89
CA VAL A 222 -14.68 -21.74 40.80
C VAL A 222 -13.42 -20.89 40.68
N VAL A 223 -12.80 -20.47 41.79
CA VAL A 223 -11.55 -19.68 41.75
C VAL A 223 -10.28 -20.51 41.89
N SER A 224 -10.37 -21.83 41.66
CA SER A 224 -9.23 -22.73 41.75
C SER A 224 -8.24 -22.53 40.58
N PHE A 225 -6.98 -22.92 40.78
CA PHE A 225 -5.99 -22.93 39.69
C PHE A 225 -6.39 -23.88 38.55
N GLU A 226 -7.07 -25.00 38.88
CA GLU A 226 -7.52 -25.98 37.88
C GLU A 226 -8.57 -25.36 36.95
N ASN A 227 -9.53 -24.60 37.51
CA ASN A 227 -10.54 -23.90 36.72
C ASN A 227 -9.99 -22.68 35.98
N LEU A 228 -9.19 -21.83 36.66
CA LEU A 228 -8.83 -20.53 36.12
C LEU A 228 -7.64 -20.54 35.14
N ARG A 229 -6.75 -21.54 35.18
CA ARG A 229 -5.62 -21.59 34.23
C ARG A 229 -6.09 -21.71 32.77
N PRO A 230 -7.02 -22.62 32.42
CA PRO A 230 -7.60 -22.67 31.08
C PRO A 230 -8.30 -21.36 30.67
N VAL A 231 -9.00 -20.70 31.60
CA VAL A 231 -9.67 -19.42 31.33
C VAL A 231 -8.67 -18.31 31.00
N VAL A 232 -7.55 -18.23 31.73
CA VAL A 232 -6.49 -17.26 31.42
C VAL A 232 -5.81 -17.59 30.09
N ASP A 233 -5.53 -18.87 29.83
CA ASP A 233 -4.95 -19.29 28.54
C ASP A 233 -5.88 -18.94 27.37
N ASP A 234 -7.19 -19.14 27.52
CA ASP A 234 -8.20 -18.76 26.52
C ASP A 234 -8.25 -17.25 26.28
N ALA A 235 -8.24 -16.43 27.33
CA ALA A 235 -8.25 -14.97 27.18
C ALA A 235 -7.01 -14.45 26.45
N TYR A 236 -5.81 -14.98 26.75
CA TYR A 236 -4.60 -14.64 26.00
C TYR A 236 -4.70 -15.09 24.53
N ASP A 237 -5.26 -16.26 24.27
CA ASP A 237 -5.39 -16.78 22.90
C ASP A 237 -6.38 -15.96 22.08
N ARG A 238 -7.57 -15.65 22.62
CA ARG A 238 -8.56 -14.83 21.92
C ARG A 238 -8.05 -13.41 21.65
N LEU A 239 -7.47 -12.76 22.66
CA LEU A 239 -7.25 -11.30 22.65
C LEU A 239 -5.85 -10.90 22.21
N LEU A 240 -4.85 -11.74 22.48
CA LEU A 240 -3.45 -11.49 22.12
C LEU A 240 -2.94 -12.48 21.08
N ALA A 241 -3.77 -13.47 20.71
CA ALA A 241 -3.42 -14.52 19.78
C ALA A 241 -2.17 -15.29 20.20
N ARG A 242 -2.04 -15.62 21.49
CA ARG A 242 -0.97 -16.51 21.98
C ARG A 242 -1.35 -17.13 23.31
N ARG A 243 -0.58 -18.13 23.77
CA ARG A 243 -0.73 -18.67 25.13
C ARG A 243 -0.16 -17.73 26.19
N ALA A 244 -0.74 -17.76 27.38
CA ALA A 244 -0.15 -17.13 28.56
C ALA A 244 1.15 -17.85 28.95
N ASP A 245 2.18 -17.11 29.33
CA ASP A 245 3.35 -17.70 30.00
C ASP A 245 3.01 -18.04 31.46
N ALA A 246 3.94 -18.75 32.14
CA ALA A 246 3.71 -19.17 33.53
C ALA A 246 3.48 -17.97 34.48
N GLY A 247 4.20 -16.86 34.28
CA GLY A 247 4.05 -15.66 35.08
C GLY A 247 2.70 -14.97 34.84
N GLY A 248 2.29 -14.86 33.58
CA GLY A 248 0.97 -14.32 33.19
C GLY A 248 -0.18 -15.12 33.78
N ARG A 249 -0.12 -16.46 33.73
CA ARG A 249 -1.14 -17.33 34.36
C ARG A 249 -1.24 -17.08 35.87
N ASP A 250 -0.11 -17.15 36.58
CA ASP A 250 -0.11 -17.03 38.03
C ASP A 250 -0.53 -15.62 38.49
N TYR A 251 -0.19 -14.59 37.70
CA TYR A 251 -0.63 -13.21 37.92
C TYR A 251 -2.16 -13.10 37.90
N TRP A 252 -2.82 -13.52 36.81
CA TRP A 252 -4.27 -13.38 36.65
C TRP A 252 -5.06 -14.25 37.61
N VAL A 253 -4.65 -15.52 37.79
CA VAL A 253 -5.28 -16.41 38.77
C VAL A 253 -5.20 -15.80 40.17
N GLY A 254 -4.05 -15.21 40.54
CA GLY A 254 -3.88 -14.53 41.81
C GLY A 254 -4.83 -13.34 42.01
N ARG A 255 -5.11 -12.57 40.96
CA ARG A 255 -6.03 -11.42 41.00
C ARG A 255 -7.48 -11.85 41.15
N ILE A 256 -7.93 -12.83 40.37
CA ILE A 256 -9.32 -13.34 40.45
C ILE A 256 -9.60 -13.92 41.84
N ARG A 257 -8.63 -14.64 42.43
CA ARG A 257 -8.75 -15.17 43.80
C ARG A 257 -8.89 -14.08 44.87
N ARG A 258 -8.47 -12.84 44.59
CA ARG A 258 -8.66 -11.66 45.47
C ARG A 258 -9.96 -10.90 45.20
N GLY A 259 -10.80 -11.38 44.29
CA GLY A 259 -12.13 -10.82 44.01
C GLY A 259 -12.24 -10.01 42.72
N GLU A 260 -11.24 -10.05 41.84
CA GLU A 260 -11.38 -9.54 40.48
C GLU A 260 -12.14 -10.54 39.59
N SER A 261 -12.73 -10.03 38.49
CA SER A 261 -13.49 -10.84 37.56
C SER A 261 -12.64 -11.30 36.37
N ILE A 262 -13.01 -12.41 35.73
CA ILE A 262 -12.46 -12.84 34.44
C ILE A 262 -12.62 -11.75 33.37
N LEU A 263 -13.67 -10.92 33.44
CA LEU A 263 -13.85 -9.77 32.55
C LEU A 263 -12.74 -8.71 32.72
N ASP A 264 -12.07 -8.69 33.89
CA ASP A 264 -10.92 -7.82 34.10
C ASP A 264 -9.69 -8.31 33.32
N ILE A 265 -9.57 -9.62 33.01
CA ILE A 265 -8.53 -10.12 32.10
C ILE A 265 -8.73 -9.46 30.73
N ASP A 266 -9.94 -9.63 30.16
CA ASP A 266 -10.24 -9.17 28.81
C ASP A 266 -10.05 -7.66 28.64
N ARG A 267 -10.55 -6.88 29.60
CA ARG A 267 -10.38 -5.42 29.61
C ARG A 267 -8.91 -5.01 29.61
N ASN A 268 -8.07 -5.67 30.42
CA ASN A 268 -6.67 -5.27 30.57
C ASN A 268 -5.81 -5.76 29.40
N LEU A 269 -6.06 -6.96 28.86
CA LEU A 269 -5.33 -7.47 27.71
C LEU A 269 -5.66 -6.66 26.45
N LEU A 270 -6.92 -6.34 26.19
CA LEU A 270 -7.29 -5.45 25.06
C LEU A 270 -6.67 -4.06 25.20
N ALA A 271 -6.67 -3.49 26.41
CA ALA A 271 -6.06 -2.19 26.66
C ALA A 271 -4.51 -2.20 26.58
N SER A 272 -3.88 -3.37 26.50
CA SER A 272 -2.42 -3.53 26.57
C SER A 272 -1.73 -3.08 25.28
N GLY A 273 -0.50 -2.56 25.39
CA GLY A 273 0.31 -2.21 24.22
C GLY A 273 0.53 -3.37 23.25
N GLU A 274 0.50 -4.61 23.76
CA GLU A 274 0.63 -5.83 22.97
C GLU A 274 -0.54 -6.04 22.00
N ALA A 275 -1.79 -5.91 22.48
CA ALA A 275 -2.97 -6.01 21.62
C ALA A 275 -2.94 -4.95 20.50
N TRP A 276 -2.50 -3.73 20.84
CA TRP A 276 -2.35 -2.65 19.88
C TRP A 276 -1.25 -2.93 18.85
N GLY A 277 -0.07 -3.37 19.28
CA GLY A 277 1.07 -3.66 18.42
C GLY A 277 0.94 -4.96 17.62
N SER A 278 -0.02 -5.83 17.94
CA SER A 278 -0.25 -7.08 17.22
C SER A 278 -0.56 -6.82 15.74
N GLY A 279 0.09 -7.54 14.83
CA GLY A 279 -0.20 -7.52 13.39
C GLY A 279 0.99 -7.53 12.43
N CYS A 280 2.25 -7.48 12.90
CA CYS A 280 3.42 -7.84 12.10
C CYS A 280 3.27 -9.20 11.39
N SER A 281 3.92 -9.35 10.24
CA SER A 281 4.07 -10.67 9.64
C SER A 281 4.94 -11.55 10.53
N THR A 282 4.63 -12.84 10.58
CA THR A 282 5.50 -13.85 11.21
C THR A 282 6.32 -14.62 10.19
N LEU A 283 6.01 -14.49 8.88
CA LEU A 283 6.70 -15.21 7.80
C LEU A 283 8.20 -14.87 7.78
N ASP A 284 8.55 -13.59 7.86
CA ASP A 284 9.91 -13.09 8.11
C ASP A 284 9.91 -12.15 9.32
N ALA A 285 10.37 -12.65 10.47
CA ALA A 285 10.31 -11.91 11.73
C ALA A 285 11.45 -10.89 11.93
N ALA A 286 12.30 -10.65 10.92
CA ALA A 286 13.43 -9.73 11.04
C ALA A 286 12.99 -8.26 11.24
N ARG A 287 11.89 -7.86 10.60
CA ARG A 287 11.20 -6.57 10.78
C ARG A 287 9.70 -6.77 10.64
N CYS A 288 8.91 -5.91 11.27
CA CYS A 288 7.45 -6.07 11.34
C CYS A 288 6.77 -6.14 9.97
N LEU A 289 7.30 -5.38 9.00
CA LEU A 289 6.77 -5.27 7.64
C LEU A 289 7.32 -6.33 6.68
N LEU A 290 8.24 -7.21 7.10
CA LEU A 290 8.82 -8.20 6.20
C LEU A 290 8.02 -9.54 6.21
N PRO A 291 7.90 -10.22 5.05
CA PRO A 291 8.30 -9.72 3.73
C PRO A 291 7.38 -8.57 3.27
N PHE A 292 7.92 -7.66 2.45
CA PHE A 292 7.21 -6.49 1.91
C PHE A 292 7.27 -6.47 0.38
N PRO A 293 6.24 -5.99 -0.34
CA PRO A 293 4.87 -5.76 0.09
C PRO A 293 4.17 -7.08 0.48
N ASN A 294 3.07 -7.01 1.26
CA ASN A 294 2.38 -8.22 1.75
C ASN A 294 0.93 -7.92 2.16
N ASP A 295 -0.02 -8.70 1.64
CA ASP A 295 -1.46 -8.56 1.94
C ASP A 295 -1.81 -8.77 3.41
N ARG A 296 -0.89 -9.31 4.22
CA ARG A 296 -0.99 -9.35 5.69
C ARG A 296 -1.19 -7.96 6.30
N PHE A 297 -0.73 -6.91 5.62
CA PHE A 297 -0.90 -5.52 6.01
C PHE A 297 -2.16 -4.88 5.41
N THR A 298 -3.09 -5.68 4.90
CA THR A 298 -4.39 -5.21 4.40
C THR A 298 -5.56 -5.75 5.23
N LEU A 299 -6.75 -5.17 5.01
CA LEU A 299 -8.05 -5.71 5.42
C LEU A 299 -8.99 -5.78 4.20
N PRO A 300 -9.97 -6.70 4.19
CA PRO A 300 -11.06 -6.66 3.22
C PRO A 300 -11.84 -5.34 3.32
N ASP A 301 -12.12 -4.74 2.17
CA ASP A 301 -12.89 -3.50 2.04
C ASP A 301 -13.70 -3.52 0.75
N ALA A 302 -15.01 -3.72 0.84
CA ALA A 302 -15.87 -3.83 -0.34
C ALA A 302 -16.10 -2.50 -1.09
N ASN A 303 -15.62 -1.38 -0.53
CA ASN A 303 -15.74 -0.06 -1.12
C ASN A 303 -14.51 0.34 -1.98
N THR A 304 -13.52 -0.55 -2.11
CA THR A 304 -12.35 -0.33 -2.98
C THR A 304 -12.38 -1.27 -4.18
N ASP A 305 -11.69 -0.88 -5.25
CA ASP A 305 -11.68 -1.64 -6.51
C ASP A 305 -10.93 -2.98 -6.37
N THR A 306 -9.92 -3.04 -5.50
CA THR A 306 -9.20 -4.27 -5.18
C THR A 306 -9.91 -5.16 -4.14
N GLY A 307 -10.98 -4.66 -3.51
CA GLY A 307 -11.61 -5.31 -2.36
C GLY A 307 -10.74 -5.30 -1.10
N ARG A 308 -9.65 -4.53 -1.08
CA ARG A 308 -8.67 -4.45 0.01
C ARG A 308 -8.39 -3.01 0.42
N ARG A 309 -7.88 -2.88 1.64
CA ARG A 309 -7.37 -1.63 2.20
C ARG A 309 -6.06 -1.86 2.93
N VAL A 310 -5.04 -1.06 2.66
CA VAL A 310 -3.81 -1.04 3.45
C VAL A 310 -4.11 -0.55 4.87
N VAL A 311 -3.60 -1.26 5.86
CA VAL A 311 -3.74 -0.89 7.27
C VAL A 311 -2.45 -1.14 8.02
N LEU A 312 -1.63 -0.10 8.08
CA LEU A 312 -0.42 0.01 8.87
C LEU A 312 -0.74 0.67 10.22
N LYS A 313 0.00 0.29 11.26
CA LYS A 313 -0.03 0.95 12.57
C LYS A 313 1.29 1.66 12.79
N SER A 314 1.24 2.83 13.44
CA SER A 314 2.42 3.59 13.86
C SER A 314 3.57 2.74 14.45
N PRO A 315 3.34 1.81 15.41
CA PRO A 315 4.42 0.99 15.97
C PRO A 315 5.02 -0.07 15.02
N TRP A 316 4.46 -0.29 13.84
CA TRP A 316 4.98 -1.27 12.87
C TRP A 316 6.02 -0.67 11.94
N VAL A 317 5.97 0.64 11.78
CA VAL A 317 6.81 1.40 10.87
C VAL A 317 7.92 2.05 11.69
N PRO A 318 9.19 1.98 11.24
CA PRO A 318 10.29 2.69 11.88
C PRO A 318 9.98 4.18 12.06
N ALA A 319 10.24 4.71 13.25
CA ALA A 319 10.16 6.14 13.54
C ALA A 319 11.56 6.77 13.48
N PRO A 320 11.67 8.06 13.10
CA PRO A 320 12.96 8.75 13.08
C PRO A 320 13.56 8.89 14.49
N THR A 321 14.89 8.87 14.57
CA THR A 321 15.65 8.98 15.81
C THR A 321 15.37 10.32 16.50
N GLY A 322 14.72 10.26 17.66
CA GLY A 322 14.35 11.45 18.43
C GLY A 322 13.19 12.25 17.85
N GLY A 323 12.53 11.76 16.80
CA GLY A 323 11.35 12.38 16.19
C GLY A 323 10.02 11.78 16.68
N PRO A 324 8.88 12.20 16.09
CA PRO A 324 7.57 11.67 16.42
C PRO A 324 7.42 10.20 15.97
N ALA A 325 6.39 9.53 16.49
CA ALA A 325 6.00 8.22 15.97
C ALA A 325 5.44 8.37 14.55
N PHE A 326 5.68 7.38 13.68
CA PHE A 326 5.26 7.43 12.29
C PHE A 326 3.73 7.53 12.15
N ASP A 327 3.24 8.41 11.28
CA ASP A 327 1.82 8.50 10.92
C ASP A 327 1.52 7.76 9.60
N PRO A 328 0.86 6.60 9.64
CA PRO A 328 0.54 5.83 8.44
C PRO A 328 -0.72 6.29 7.70
N THR A 329 -1.38 7.37 8.13
CA THR A 329 -2.70 7.78 7.62
C THR A 329 -2.76 7.80 6.09
N GLN A 330 -1.74 8.33 5.43
CA GLN A 330 -1.70 8.45 3.97
C GLN A 330 -1.52 7.12 3.25
N TRP A 331 -0.78 6.18 3.84
CA TRP A 331 -0.66 4.81 3.32
C TRP A 331 -1.95 4.03 3.52
N ASN A 332 -2.66 4.28 4.61
CA ASN A 332 -3.93 3.60 4.92
C ASN A 332 -5.10 4.05 4.04
N ARG A 333 -4.88 5.04 3.15
CA ARG A 333 -5.81 5.36 2.06
C ARG A 333 -5.70 4.34 0.92
N GLN A 334 -4.54 3.71 0.73
CA GLN A 334 -4.30 2.87 -0.44
C GLN A 334 -5.08 1.56 -0.40
N ASP A 335 -5.57 1.14 -1.56
CA ASP A 335 -6.27 -0.14 -1.74
C ASP A 335 -5.33 -1.28 -2.19
N GLY A 336 -4.05 -0.98 -2.36
CA GLY A 336 -2.98 -1.94 -2.64
C GLY A 336 -1.59 -1.31 -2.51
N PHE A 337 -0.57 -2.02 -2.98
CA PHE A 337 0.83 -1.59 -2.96
C PHE A 337 1.26 -1.03 -4.32
N SER A 338 2.42 -0.37 -4.37
CA SER A 338 2.91 0.27 -5.60
C SER A 338 3.07 -0.73 -6.76
N PRO A 339 2.66 -0.37 -8.01
CA PRO A 339 2.94 -1.14 -9.24
C PRO A 339 4.43 -1.43 -9.45
N GLY A 340 5.25 -0.56 -8.91
CA GLY A 340 6.71 -0.60 -8.99
C GLY A 340 7.41 -1.04 -7.71
N SER A 341 6.68 -1.66 -6.78
CA SER A 341 7.20 -2.04 -5.46
C SER A 341 8.46 -2.91 -5.57
N ALA A 342 9.50 -2.55 -4.81
CA ALA A 342 10.58 -3.47 -4.54
C ALA A 342 10.09 -4.56 -3.59
N ILE A 343 10.38 -5.82 -3.92
CA ILE A 343 10.01 -6.97 -3.09
C ILE A 343 11.19 -7.26 -2.16
N LEU A 344 10.95 -7.22 -0.86
CA LEU A 344 11.96 -7.17 0.18
C LEU A 344 11.81 -8.33 1.17
N VAL A 345 12.93 -9.01 1.44
CA VAL A 345 13.07 -10.00 2.51
C VAL A 345 14.40 -9.77 3.22
N ALA A 346 14.53 -10.19 4.48
CA ALA A 346 15.83 -10.17 5.14
C ALA A 346 16.77 -11.17 4.45
N SER A 347 17.98 -10.71 4.09
CA SER A 347 18.95 -11.56 3.40
C SER A 347 19.38 -12.75 4.26
N ASN A 348 19.59 -12.56 5.57
CA ASN A 348 20.00 -13.63 6.48
C ASN A 348 21.24 -14.43 5.99
N GLY A 349 22.15 -13.77 5.27
CA GLY A 349 23.38 -14.39 4.74
C GLY A 349 23.22 -15.12 3.41
N ILE A 350 22.11 -14.91 2.68
CA ILE A 350 21.93 -15.41 1.30
C ILE A 350 23.08 -14.90 0.43
N ASP A 351 23.73 -15.82 -0.28
CA ASP A 351 24.72 -15.54 -1.32
C ASP A 351 24.05 -15.64 -2.71
N PRO A 352 24.04 -14.57 -3.52
CA PRO A 352 23.36 -14.56 -4.80
C PRO A 352 23.90 -15.61 -5.79
N ALA A 353 25.22 -15.78 -5.84
CA ALA A 353 25.86 -16.68 -6.80
C ALA A 353 25.64 -18.15 -6.42
N GLN A 354 25.79 -18.51 -5.14
CA GLN A 354 25.51 -19.87 -4.66
C GLN A 354 24.03 -20.23 -4.78
N SER A 355 23.14 -19.25 -4.64
CA SER A 355 21.69 -19.44 -4.76
C SER A 355 21.20 -19.40 -6.21
N GLY A 356 22.05 -19.02 -7.17
CA GLY A 356 21.68 -18.88 -8.58
C GLY A 356 20.67 -17.77 -8.85
N LEU A 357 20.66 -16.72 -8.04
CA LEU A 357 19.69 -15.62 -8.17
C LEU A 357 19.84 -14.92 -9.53
N PRO A 358 18.74 -14.56 -10.21
CA PRO A 358 18.80 -13.89 -11.51
C PRO A 358 19.45 -12.50 -11.34
N PRO A 359 20.62 -12.24 -11.96
CA PRO A 359 21.32 -10.97 -11.82
C PRO A 359 20.69 -9.90 -12.72
N ILE A 360 21.02 -8.63 -12.46
CA ILE A 360 20.59 -7.49 -13.29
C ILE A 360 21.02 -7.64 -14.77
N THR A 361 22.14 -8.33 -15.03
CA THR A 361 22.69 -8.57 -16.36
C THR A 361 22.03 -9.71 -17.13
N ASP A 362 21.15 -10.48 -16.49
CA ASP A 362 20.46 -11.62 -17.09
C ASP A 362 19.04 -11.77 -16.54
N ILE A 363 18.21 -10.76 -16.77
CA ILE A 363 16.79 -10.73 -16.36
C ILE A 363 16.03 -11.94 -16.94
N GLY A 364 16.37 -12.39 -18.15
CA GLY A 364 15.72 -13.53 -18.79
C GLY A 364 15.80 -14.83 -17.98
N SER A 365 16.87 -15.01 -17.21
CA SER A 365 17.04 -16.16 -16.32
C SER A 365 15.94 -16.27 -15.25
N SER A 366 15.27 -15.17 -14.90
CA SER A 366 14.17 -15.17 -13.92
C SER A 366 12.91 -15.89 -14.43
N LEU A 367 12.79 -16.09 -15.75
CA LEU A 367 11.67 -16.75 -16.39
C LEU A 367 11.94 -18.22 -16.70
N GLU A 368 13.18 -18.68 -16.54
CA GLU A 368 13.59 -20.04 -16.87
C GLU A 368 12.94 -21.09 -15.96
N ALA A 369 12.86 -22.32 -16.47
CA ALA A 369 12.44 -23.45 -15.67
C ALA A 369 13.49 -23.75 -14.59
N GLY A 370 13.08 -23.71 -13.32
CA GLY A 370 13.99 -23.92 -12.19
C GLY A 370 14.66 -22.66 -11.65
N ALA A 371 14.24 -21.45 -12.08
CA ALA A 371 14.64 -20.21 -11.44
C ALA A 371 14.39 -20.28 -9.91
N PRO A 372 15.34 -19.81 -9.07
CA PRO A 372 15.25 -19.96 -7.62
C PRO A 372 14.22 -19.02 -6.99
N ILE A 373 13.69 -18.07 -7.74
CA ILE A 373 12.62 -17.17 -7.35
C ILE A 373 11.56 -17.21 -8.46
N VAL A 374 10.29 -17.10 -8.08
CA VAL A 374 9.18 -16.86 -9.00
C VAL A 374 8.36 -15.67 -8.51
N LEU A 375 7.93 -14.83 -9.46
CA LEU A 375 6.95 -13.77 -9.26
C LEU A 375 5.83 -14.03 -10.26
N VAL A 376 4.62 -14.27 -9.77
CA VAL A 376 3.51 -14.80 -10.59
C VAL A 376 2.28 -13.93 -10.39
N ASP A 377 1.67 -13.51 -11.48
CA ASP A 377 0.34 -12.91 -11.45
C ASP A 377 -0.70 -14.00 -11.19
N MET A 378 -1.37 -13.96 -10.04
CA MET A 378 -2.34 -14.99 -9.64
C MET A 378 -3.63 -14.95 -10.48
N ALA A 379 -3.89 -13.86 -11.22
CA ALA A 379 -5.05 -13.78 -12.10
C ALA A 379 -4.81 -14.53 -13.43
N THR A 380 -3.56 -14.56 -13.92
CA THR A 380 -3.20 -15.10 -15.24
C THR A 380 -2.34 -16.35 -15.17
N GLY A 381 -1.66 -16.61 -14.06
CA GLY A 381 -0.63 -17.64 -13.90
C GLY A 381 0.68 -17.30 -14.61
N GLU A 382 0.83 -16.08 -15.14
CA GLU A 382 2.03 -15.67 -15.87
C GLU A 382 3.16 -15.26 -14.93
N LYS A 383 4.39 -15.69 -15.26
CA LYS A 383 5.60 -15.23 -14.58
C LYS A 383 5.97 -13.84 -15.03
N VAL A 384 6.30 -12.98 -14.06
CA VAL A 384 6.80 -11.63 -14.30
C VAL A 384 8.33 -11.64 -14.28
N PRO A 385 9.01 -10.97 -15.24
CA PRO A 385 10.46 -10.87 -15.23
C PRO A 385 10.96 -9.94 -14.11
N PHE A 386 12.10 -10.27 -13.52
CA PHE A 386 12.73 -9.50 -12.46
C PHE A 386 14.24 -9.76 -12.40
N TRP A 387 14.96 -8.94 -11.66
CA TRP A 387 16.29 -9.31 -11.14
C TRP A 387 16.29 -9.29 -9.62
N ALA A 388 17.26 -9.97 -9.03
CA ALA A 388 17.45 -10.05 -7.60
C ALA A 388 18.86 -9.57 -7.22
N GLU A 389 18.94 -8.73 -6.20
CA GLU A 389 20.20 -8.16 -5.71
C GLU A 389 20.19 -8.03 -4.18
N LEU A 390 21.37 -7.93 -3.57
CA LEU A 390 21.48 -7.60 -2.15
C LEU A 390 21.70 -6.12 -1.96
N ASP A 391 21.20 -5.58 -0.85
CA ASP A 391 21.46 -4.20 -0.47
C ASP A 391 22.94 -3.97 -0.13
N ALA A 392 23.67 -3.35 -1.06
CA ALA A 392 25.07 -2.97 -0.93
C ALA A 392 25.27 -1.77 -0.01
N ASN A 393 24.22 -1.04 0.35
CA ASN A 393 24.27 0.06 1.33
C ASN A 393 24.20 -0.44 2.78
N ALA A 394 23.99 -1.74 3.00
CA ALA A 394 23.92 -2.33 4.32
C ALA A 394 25.33 -2.61 4.90
N PRO A 395 25.62 -2.18 6.14
CA PRO A 395 26.94 -2.34 6.77
C PRO A 395 27.23 -3.77 7.22
N SER A 396 26.23 -4.65 7.25
CA SER A 396 26.35 -6.06 7.67
C SER A 396 25.17 -6.89 7.15
N ASP A 397 25.30 -8.22 7.13
CA ASP A 397 24.23 -9.12 6.67
C ASP A 397 22.96 -9.06 7.52
N ALA A 398 23.07 -8.72 8.82
CA ALA A 398 21.90 -8.54 9.69
C ALA A 398 21.05 -7.31 9.34
N GLU A 399 21.63 -6.36 8.61
CA GLU A 399 21.00 -5.12 8.15
C GLU A 399 20.72 -5.15 6.64
N ARG A 400 20.93 -6.30 5.98
CA ARG A 400 20.89 -6.43 4.53
C ARG A 400 19.59 -7.04 4.07
N ALA A 401 18.95 -6.40 3.09
CA ALA A 401 17.81 -6.96 2.38
C ALA A 401 18.28 -7.77 1.17
N LEU A 402 17.56 -8.85 0.85
CA LEU A 402 17.45 -9.32 -0.51
C LEU A 402 16.31 -8.52 -1.17
N ILE A 403 16.61 -7.94 -2.32
CA ILE A 403 15.72 -7.07 -3.09
C ILE A 403 15.41 -7.77 -4.41
N VAL A 404 14.14 -8.03 -4.67
CA VAL A 404 13.64 -8.53 -5.96
C VAL A 404 12.93 -7.37 -6.65
N ARG A 405 13.38 -7.02 -7.86
CA ARG A 405 12.90 -5.85 -8.60
C ARG A 405 12.21 -6.28 -9.89
N PRO A 406 10.89 -6.06 -10.02
CA PRO A 406 10.20 -6.27 -11.28
C PRO A 406 10.91 -5.50 -12.42
N ALA A 407 11.09 -6.16 -13.56
CA ALA A 407 11.76 -5.57 -14.73
C ALA A 407 10.83 -4.67 -15.56
N ARG A 408 9.53 -4.70 -15.27
CA ARG A 408 8.46 -3.84 -15.77
C ARG A 408 7.45 -3.61 -14.63
N ASN A 409 6.61 -2.60 -14.73
CA ASN A 409 5.55 -2.41 -13.74
C ASN A 409 4.56 -3.57 -13.73
N LEU A 410 4.06 -3.84 -12.53
CA LEU A 410 3.00 -4.80 -12.29
C LEU A 410 1.66 -4.19 -12.72
N ALA A 411 0.74 -5.03 -13.19
CA ALA A 411 -0.60 -4.60 -13.55
C ALA A 411 -1.39 -4.13 -12.32
N ASP A 412 -2.08 -3.01 -12.47
CA ASP A 412 -2.93 -2.38 -11.45
C ASP A 412 -4.03 -3.34 -10.98
N GLY A 413 -4.30 -3.36 -9.67
CA GLY A 413 -5.36 -4.18 -9.07
C GLY A 413 -5.13 -5.70 -9.05
N HIS A 414 -4.05 -6.21 -9.66
CA HIS A 414 -3.73 -7.64 -9.67
C HIS A 414 -3.07 -8.09 -8.36
N THR A 415 -3.27 -9.36 -8.00
CA THR A 415 -2.57 -10.01 -6.88
C THR A 415 -1.42 -10.86 -7.39
N TYR A 416 -0.24 -10.71 -6.81
CA TYR A 416 0.96 -11.44 -7.18
C TYR A 416 1.42 -12.37 -6.06
N ALA A 417 1.78 -13.60 -6.41
CA ALA A 417 2.47 -14.53 -5.54
C ALA A 417 3.99 -14.40 -5.74
N VAL A 418 4.72 -14.30 -4.63
CA VAL A 418 6.18 -14.34 -4.59
C VAL A 418 6.61 -15.66 -3.98
N GLY A 419 7.52 -16.36 -4.63
CA GLY A 419 8.11 -17.59 -4.15
C GLY A 419 9.63 -17.55 -4.20
N ILE A 420 10.28 -17.89 -3.09
CA ILE A 420 11.74 -18.08 -3.01
C ILE A 420 11.97 -19.55 -2.70
N GLY A 421 12.73 -20.22 -3.55
CA GLY A 421 13.15 -21.61 -3.42
C GLY A 421 14.38 -21.76 -2.51
N PRO A 422 15.13 -22.87 -2.61
CA PRO A 422 16.28 -23.11 -1.74
C PRO A 422 17.38 -22.08 -1.99
N VAL A 423 17.72 -21.31 -0.96
CA VAL A 423 18.82 -20.34 -0.97
C VAL A 423 19.99 -20.84 -0.14
N ARG A 424 21.19 -20.34 -0.45
CA ARG A 424 22.46 -20.80 0.13
C ARG A 424 23.29 -19.65 0.68
N ASP A 425 24.11 -19.94 1.68
CA ASP A 425 25.13 -19.03 2.17
C ASP A 425 26.40 -19.05 1.30
N ALA A 426 27.37 -18.19 1.61
CA ALA A 426 28.64 -18.11 0.89
C ALA A 426 29.51 -19.39 0.98
N ALA A 427 29.23 -20.29 1.93
CA ALA A 427 29.87 -21.60 2.03
C ALA A 427 29.13 -22.68 1.22
N GLY A 428 28.03 -22.33 0.56
CA GLY A 428 27.17 -23.22 -0.22
C GLY A 428 26.19 -24.04 0.63
N ALA A 429 26.08 -23.76 1.94
CA ALA A 429 25.14 -24.44 2.81
C ALA A 429 23.72 -23.90 2.58
N VAL A 430 22.72 -24.80 2.57
CA VAL A 430 21.31 -24.41 2.44
C VAL A 430 20.88 -23.64 3.69
N ILE A 431 20.29 -22.47 3.50
CA ILE A 431 19.71 -21.68 4.57
C ILE A 431 18.29 -22.21 4.81
N PRO A 432 17.93 -22.61 6.04
CA PRO A 432 16.58 -23.08 6.33
C PRO A 432 15.56 -21.95 6.18
N ALA A 433 14.36 -22.30 5.73
CA ALA A 433 13.23 -21.39 5.71
C ALA A 433 13.03 -20.70 7.07
N PRO A 434 12.64 -19.41 7.10
CA PRO A 434 12.33 -18.71 8.34
C PRO A 434 11.29 -19.49 9.15
N ALA A 435 11.47 -19.52 10.48
CA ALA A 435 10.67 -20.38 11.35
C ALA A 435 9.16 -20.11 11.28
N GLY A 436 8.74 -18.90 10.92
CA GLY A 436 7.33 -18.58 10.71
C GLY A 436 6.77 -19.16 9.42
N PHE A 437 7.45 -18.96 8.29
CA PHE A 437 7.05 -19.58 7.04
C PHE A 437 7.08 -21.11 7.10
N ALA A 438 8.12 -21.70 7.70
CA ALA A 438 8.22 -23.15 7.85
C ALA A 438 7.03 -23.77 8.62
N ARG A 439 6.43 -23.02 9.56
CA ARG A 439 5.19 -23.44 10.24
C ARG A 439 4.01 -23.50 9.27
N CYS A 440 3.85 -22.48 8.42
CA CYS A 440 2.78 -22.43 7.43
C CYS A 440 2.94 -23.49 6.34
N ALA A 441 4.14 -23.61 5.75
CA ALA A 441 4.44 -24.61 4.72
C ALA A 441 4.26 -26.06 5.20
N SER A 442 4.30 -26.32 6.50
CA SER A 442 4.07 -27.68 7.05
C SER A 442 2.62 -28.16 6.98
N GLY A 443 1.66 -27.25 6.78
CA GLY A 443 0.22 -27.53 6.86
C GLY A 443 -0.27 -27.98 8.25
N THR A 444 0.58 -27.90 9.28
CA THR A 444 0.21 -28.26 10.65
C THR A 444 -0.58 -27.11 11.29
N PRO A 445 -1.77 -27.38 11.86
CA PRO A 445 -2.52 -26.35 12.58
C PRO A 445 -1.70 -25.75 13.71
N GLN A 446 -1.66 -24.42 13.77
CA GLN A 446 -0.87 -23.66 14.73
C GLN A 446 -1.67 -23.42 16.01
N PRO A 447 -1.04 -23.56 17.19
CA PRO A 447 -1.70 -23.29 18.45
C PRO A 447 -1.91 -21.79 18.71
N ASP A 448 -1.18 -20.94 17.99
CA ASP A 448 -1.33 -19.49 17.99
C ASP A 448 -2.27 -19.10 16.85
N ARG A 449 -3.42 -18.50 17.19
CA ARG A 449 -4.45 -18.12 16.23
C ARG A 449 -3.93 -17.18 15.13
N ARG A 450 -3.07 -16.22 15.48
CA ARG A 450 -2.58 -15.23 14.52
C ARG A 450 -1.64 -15.86 13.51
N VAL A 451 -0.80 -16.80 13.97
CA VAL A 451 0.02 -17.59 13.06
C VAL A 451 -0.87 -18.47 12.19
N GLN A 452 -1.93 -19.08 12.74
CA GLN A 452 -2.87 -19.88 11.94
C GLN A 452 -3.54 -19.05 10.84
N GLU A 453 -4.06 -17.87 11.15
CA GLU A 453 -4.69 -16.96 10.18
C GLU A 453 -3.72 -16.52 9.09
N GLU A 454 -2.48 -16.20 9.47
CA GLU A 454 -1.45 -15.87 8.50
C GLU A 454 -1.10 -17.06 7.61
N CYS A 455 -1.03 -18.28 8.15
CA CYS A 455 -0.81 -19.48 7.36
C CYS A 455 -1.98 -19.76 6.41
N ASP A 456 -3.22 -19.61 6.86
CA ASP A 456 -4.41 -19.78 6.01
C ASP A 456 -4.43 -18.74 4.88
N ALA A 457 -4.07 -17.48 5.17
CA ALA A 457 -3.97 -16.42 4.17
C ALA A 457 -2.80 -16.60 3.19
N THR A 458 -1.72 -17.25 3.63
CA THR A 458 -0.51 -17.51 2.82
C THR A 458 -0.67 -18.75 1.93
N GLN A 459 -1.58 -19.66 2.26
CA GLN A 459 -1.75 -20.94 1.56
C GLN A 459 -1.96 -20.79 0.04
N PRO A 460 -2.80 -19.85 -0.47
CA PRO A 460 -2.94 -19.66 -1.91
C PRO A 460 -1.62 -19.32 -2.61
N ALA A 461 -0.76 -18.52 -1.98
CA ALA A 461 0.55 -18.19 -2.54
C ALA A 461 1.51 -19.39 -2.52
N ILE A 462 1.48 -20.21 -1.46
CA ILE A 462 2.27 -21.45 -1.38
C ILE A 462 1.90 -22.40 -2.53
N ASP A 463 0.60 -22.53 -2.80
CA ASP A 463 0.06 -23.39 -3.86
C ASP A 463 0.45 -22.84 -5.25
N GLU A 464 0.25 -21.55 -5.49
CA GLU A 464 0.63 -20.89 -6.75
C GLU A 464 2.13 -21.01 -7.05
N VAL A 465 2.98 -20.79 -6.04
CA VAL A 465 4.43 -20.92 -6.17
C VAL A 465 4.83 -22.37 -6.49
N ALA A 466 4.11 -23.36 -5.94
CA ALA A 466 4.31 -24.76 -6.28
C ALA A 466 3.93 -25.07 -7.72
N GLU A 467 2.82 -24.52 -8.21
CA GLU A 467 2.39 -24.64 -9.61
C GLU A 467 3.38 -23.94 -10.57
N ALA A 468 3.97 -22.83 -10.15
CA ALA A 468 4.97 -22.07 -10.90
C ALA A 468 6.38 -22.70 -10.93
N GLY A 469 6.59 -23.80 -10.19
CA GLY A 469 7.76 -24.66 -10.31
C GLY A 469 8.66 -24.75 -9.07
N ILE A 470 8.26 -24.21 -7.92
CA ILE A 470 8.99 -24.37 -6.65
C ILE A 470 8.14 -25.19 -5.66
N PRO A 471 8.33 -26.52 -5.57
CA PRO A 471 7.53 -27.38 -4.71
C PRO A 471 7.50 -26.90 -3.26
N THR A 472 6.38 -27.06 -2.55
CA THR A 472 6.21 -26.59 -1.16
C THR A 472 7.34 -27.02 -0.21
N GLY A 473 7.89 -28.23 -0.37
CA GLY A 473 8.99 -28.73 0.44
C GLY A 473 10.35 -28.04 0.20
N ASP A 474 10.48 -27.34 -0.92
CA ASP A 474 11.70 -26.63 -1.35
C ASP A 474 11.56 -25.10 -1.19
N GLN A 475 10.38 -24.59 -0.83
CA GLN A 475 10.17 -23.16 -0.62
C GLN A 475 10.91 -22.68 0.64
N TYR A 476 11.79 -21.69 0.48
CA TYR A 476 12.35 -20.90 1.56
C TYR A 476 11.33 -19.91 2.12
N LEU A 477 10.54 -19.26 1.24
CA LEU A 477 9.51 -18.30 1.59
C LEU A 477 8.49 -18.17 0.46
N ALA A 478 7.21 -17.99 0.79
CA ALA A 478 6.16 -17.64 -0.16
C ALA A 478 5.08 -16.77 0.49
N TRP A 479 4.53 -15.80 -0.24
CA TRP A 479 3.44 -14.91 0.18
C TRP A 479 2.82 -14.20 -1.03
N SER A 480 1.75 -13.44 -0.82
CA SER A 480 1.14 -12.62 -1.87
C SER A 480 0.94 -11.16 -1.47
N PHE A 481 0.83 -10.29 -2.47
CA PHE A 481 0.43 -8.90 -2.31
C PHE A 481 -0.42 -8.43 -3.49
N THR A 482 -1.29 -7.45 -3.25
CA THR A 482 -2.17 -6.86 -4.26
C THR A 482 -1.70 -5.45 -4.64
N VAL A 483 -1.56 -5.19 -5.94
CA VAL A 483 -1.18 -3.86 -6.48
C VAL A 483 -2.38 -2.92 -6.38
N ALA A 484 -2.13 -1.63 -6.11
CA ALA A 484 -3.16 -0.61 -6.05
C ALA A 484 -3.95 -0.52 -7.37
N SER A 485 -5.23 -0.14 -7.28
CA SER A 485 -6.06 0.04 -8.48
C SER A 485 -5.68 1.32 -9.23
N THR A 486 -5.97 1.36 -10.54
CA THR A 486 -5.83 2.58 -11.36
C THR A 486 -6.57 3.77 -10.74
N ARG A 487 -7.77 3.52 -10.19
CA ARG A 487 -8.54 4.54 -9.48
C ARG A 487 -7.76 5.10 -8.29
N ASN A 488 -7.18 4.23 -7.45
CA ASN A 488 -6.42 4.66 -6.29
C ASN A 488 -5.17 5.48 -6.64
N LEU A 489 -4.52 5.12 -7.76
CA LEU A 489 -3.33 5.81 -8.27
C LEU A 489 -3.67 7.18 -8.85
N ALA A 490 -4.71 7.27 -9.68
CA ALA A 490 -4.94 8.41 -10.57
C ALA A 490 -6.15 9.31 -10.24
N GLU A 491 -7.11 8.88 -9.40
CA GLU A 491 -8.40 9.58 -9.28
C GLU A 491 -8.24 11.07 -8.90
N ARG A 492 -7.31 11.38 -7.99
CA ARG A 492 -7.06 12.75 -7.51
C ARG A 492 -6.64 13.69 -8.63
N ILE A 493 -5.61 13.33 -9.40
CA ILE A 493 -5.13 14.18 -10.50
C ILE A 493 -6.15 14.23 -11.64
N THR A 494 -6.86 13.12 -11.91
CA THR A 494 -7.89 13.13 -12.97
C THR A 494 -9.10 13.97 -12.58
N GLU A 495 -9.47 14.03 -11.31
CA GLU A 495 -10.52 14.92 -10.81
C GLU A 495 -10.13 16.38 -10.99
N MET A 496 -8.95 16.76 -10.50
CA MET A 496 -8.40 18.11 -10.67
C MET A 496 -8.35 18.52 -12.15
N ARG A 497 -7.84 17.63 -13.01
CA ARG A 497 -7.78 17.85 -14.45
C ARG A 497 -9.18 18.02 -15.05
N ASN A 498 -10.13 17.15 -14.73
CA ASN A 498 -11.45 17.17 -15.32
C ASN A 498 -12.25 18.41 -14.87
N ASP A 499 -12.11 18.84 -13.61
CA ASP A 499 -12.73 20.06 -13.10
C ASP A 499 -12.21 21.31 -13.85
N VAL A 500 -10.88 21.39 -14.06
CA VAL A 500 -10.27 22.55 -14.74
C VAL A 500 -10.42 22.50 -16.27
N LEU A 501 -10.20 21.35 -16.90
CA LEU A 501 -10.14 21.22 -18.36
C LEU A 501 -11.46 20.74 -19.00
N GLY A 502 -12.33 20.06 -18.26
CA GLY A 502 -13.56 19.44 -18.79
C GLY A 502 -14.78 20.38 -18.88
N GLY A 503 -14.75 21.52 -18.19
CA GLY A 503 -15.82 22.53 -18.21
C GLY A 503 -15.68 23.57 -19.35
N ALA A 504 -16.63 24.52 -19.43
CA ALA A 504 -16.51 25.67 -20.34
C ALA A 504 -15.27 26.54 -20.05
N ALA A 505 -14.71 26.46 -18.84
CA ALA A 505 -13.47 27.12 -18.44
C ALA A 505 -12.22 26.51 -19.10
N GLY A 506 -12.22 25.21 -19.42
CA GLY A 506 -11.14 24.54 -20.16
C GLY A 506 -11.06 24.93 -21.65
N LEU A 507 -12.08 25.65 -22.14
CA LEU A 507 -12.15 26.18 -23.51
C LEU A 507 -11.68 27.63 -23.62
N THR A 508 -11.32 28.26 -22.51
CA THR A 508 -10.86 29.66 -22.42
C THR A 508 -9.53 29.73 -21.70
N ALA A 509 -8.66 30.63 -22.13
CA ALA A 509 -7.37 30.82 -21.48
C ALA A 509 -7.53 31.27 -20.03
N ALA A 510 -6.71 30.69 -19.13
CA ALA A 510 -6.58 31.17 -17.77
C ALA A 510 -6.02 32.60 -17.73
N PRO A 511 -6.36 33.42 -16.72
CA PRO A 511 -5.74 34.73 -16.55
C PRO A 511 -4.21 34.61 -16.45
N PHE A 512 -3.51 35.40 -17.24
CA PHE A 512 -2.04 35.46 -17.22
C PHE A 512 -1.54 36.90 -17.31
N THR A 513 -0.28 37.10 -16.95
CA THR A 513 0.42 38.38 -17.01
C THR A 513 1.85 38.16 -17.45
N VAL A 514 2.25 38.81 -18.55
CA VAL A 514 3.66 38.91 -18.94
C VAL A 514 4.35 39.92 -18.03
N THR A 515 5.42 39.50 -17.37
CA THR A 515 6.19 40.31 -16.43
C THR A 515 7.50 40.81 -17.01
N GLY A 516 8.02 40.14 -18.04
CA GLY A 516 9.26 40.55 -18.70
C GLY A 516 9.50 39.89 -20.05
N THR A 517 10.21 40.61 -20.92
CA THR A 517 10.76 40.09 -22.16
C THR A 517 12.24 40.45 -22.26
N SER A 518 13.07 39.50 -22.71
CA SER A 518 14.50 39.76 -22.92
C SER A 518 15.01 38.97 -24.12
N ARG A 519 15.63 39.67 -25.09
CA ARG A 519 16.22 39.05 -26.27
C ARG A 519 17.65 38.63 -25.98
N ASN A 520 18.00 37.40 -26.36
CA ASN A 520 19.36 36.91 -26.40
C ASN A 520 19.83 36.88 -27.85
N GLU A 521 20.60 37.90 -28.24
CA GLU A 521 21.10 38.03 -29.62
C GLU A 521 22.08 36.93 -30.02
N ALA A 522 22.83 36.36 -29.07
CA ALA A 522 23.82 35.33 -29.36
C ALA A 522 23.16 34.01 -29.77
N ASP A 523 22.07 33.65 -29.09
CA ASP A 523 21.34 32.40 -29.33
C ASP A 523 20.17 32.57 -30.31
N GLY A 524 19.82 33.81 -30.70
CA GLY A 524 18.73 34.09 -31.63
C GLY A 524 17.35 33.74 -31.06
N VAL A 525 17.14 33.98 -29.76
CA VAL A 525 15.88 33.69 -29.07
C VAL A 525 15.44 34.85 -28.18
N THR A 526 14.14 34.91 -27.90
CA THR A 526 13.52 35.81 -26.92
C THR A 526 12.98 35.02 -25.75
N ARG A 527 13.39 35.38 -24.54
CA ARG A 527 12.83 34.92 -23.29
C ARG A 527 11.61 35.77 -22.94
N VAL A 528 10.51 35.11 -22.58
CA VAL A 528 9.32 35.76 -22.02
C VAL A 528 9.04 35.15 -20.65
N ASP A 529 8.93 35.99 -19.64
CA ASP A 529 8.57 35.59 -18.27
C ASP A 529 7.19 36.14 -17.92
N GLY A 530 6.45 35.39 -17.11
CA GLY A 530 5.14 35.81 -16.63
C GLY A 530 4.61 34.94 -15.51
N THR A 531 3.35 35.15 -15.19
CA THR A 531 2.58 34.35 -14.24
C THR A 531 1.20 34.03 -14.80
N PHE A 532 0.61 32.93 -14.35
CA PHE A 532 -0.75 32.54 -14.69
C PHE A 532 -1.50 32.00 -13.48
N GLU A 533 -2.82 32.10 -13.52
CA GLU A 533 -3.71 31.67 -12.45
C GLU A 533 -4.21 30.23 -12.70
N VAL A 534 -4.11 29.39 -11.69
CA VAL A 534 -4.61 28.01 -11.67
C VAL A 534 -5.49 27.83 -10.44
N PRO A 535 -6.59 27.06 -10.47
CA PRO A 535 -7.31 26.71 -9.25
C PRO A 535 -6.37 26.06 -8.22
N LEU A 536 -6.45 26.53 -6.97
CA LEU A 536 -5.61 26.05 -5.88
C LEU A 536 -6.29 24.87 -5.19
N TYR A 537 -5.79 23.65 -5.39
CA TYR A 537 -6.26 22.44 -4.69
C TYR A 537 -5.46 22.14 -3.42
N LEU A 538 -4.40 22.89 -3.15
CA LEU A 538 -3.59 22.70 -1.95
C LEU A 538 -4.12 23.55 -0.78
N THR A 539 -3.85 23.09 0.44
CA THR A 539 -4.15 23.83 1.67
C THR A 539 -3.35 25.13 1.77
N GLY A 540 -3.89 26.11 2.49
CA GLY A 540 -3.23 27.39 2.74
C GLY A 540 -3.02 28.20 1.45
N THR A 541 -1.78 28.56 1.15
CA THR A 541 -1.40 29.30 -0.07
C THR A 541 -0.76 28.41 -1.14
N GLY A 542 -0.72 27.09 -0.94
CA GLY A 542 0.07 26.20 -1.78
C GLY A 542 1.59 26.45 -1.67
N ALA A 543 2.09 26.81 -0.47
CA ALA A 543 3.53 26.93 -0.18
C ALA A 543 4.13 25.56 0.24
N PRO A 544 5.46 25.35 0.19
CA PRO A 544 6.09 24.12 0.65
C PRO A 544 5.55 23.64 2.01
N GLY A 545 5.16 22.35 2.08
CA GLY A 545 4.46 21.77 3.22
C GLY A 545 2.93 21.75 3.11
N SER A 546 2.34 22.36 2.09
CA SER A 546 0.91 22.22 1.80
C SER A 546 0.57 20.84 1.25
N VAL A 547 -0.55 20.27 1.69
CA VAL A 547 -1.16 19.03 1.16
C VAL A 547 -2.42 19.34 0.36
N LEU A 548 -2.99 18.36 -0.39
CA LEU A 548 -4.28 18.54 -1.06
C LEU A 548 -5.39 18.86 -0.05
N HIS A 549 -6.23 19.82 -0.38
CA HIS A 549 -7.47 20.11 0.31
C HIS A 549 -8.53 19.13 -0.20
N LEU A 550 -8.92 18.17 0.64
CA LEU A 550 -9.88 17.12 0.30
C LEU A 550 -11.29 17.47 0.79
N GLY A 551 -12.30 17.13 -0.02
CA GLY A 551 -13.71 17.21 0.31
C GLY A 551 -14.20 16.07 1.20
N ASP A 552 -15.52 16.04 1.46
CA ASP A 552 -16.17 14.99 2.25
C ASP A 552 -16.12 13.60 1.57
N ASP A 553 -15.86 13.58 0.27
CA ASP A 553 -15.68 12.40 -0.57
C ASP A 553 -14.20 11.99 -0.72
N ASP A 554 -13.29 12.62 0.01
CA ASP A 554 -11.83 12.39 -0.07
C ASP A 554 -11.20 12.70 -1.46
N LEU A 555 -11.89 13.45 -2.33
CA LEU A 555 -11.35 13.98 -3.57
C LEU A 555 -10.89 15.45 -3.43
N PRO A 556 -9.98 15.94 -4.28
CA PRO A 556 -9.48 17.31 -4.20
C PRO A 556 -10.55 18.35 -4.54
N GLU A 557 -10.72 19.37 -3.68
CA GLU A 557 -11.59 20.52 -3.96
C GLU A 557 -10.76 21.80 -4.14
N ALA A 558 -11.05 22.57 -5.18
CA ALA A 558 -10.40 23.86 -5.40
C ALA A 558 -10.83 24.89 -4.35
N ARG A 559 -9.85 25.56 -3.73
CA ARG A 559 -10.04 26.68 -2.79
C ARG A 559 -9.14 27.86 -3.11
N GLY A 560 -9.67 28.75 -3.93
CA GLY A 560 -8.99 29.97 -4.35
C GLY A 560 -8.10 29.73 -5.58
N THR A 561 -7.06 30.54 -5.70
CA THR A 561 -6.22 30.60 -6.90
C THR A 561 -4.76 30.52 -6.51
N TYR A 562 -4.00 29.70 -7.24
CA TYR A 562 -2.55 29.61 -7.21
C TYR A 562 -1.99 30.42 -8.37
N THR A 563 -0.96 31.22 -8.12
CA THR A 563 -0.27 31.99 -9.15
C THR A 563 1.03 31.27 -9.51
N ALA A 564 1.04 30.56 -10.63
CA ALA A 564 2.19 29.83 -11.13
C ALA A 564 3.07 30.72 -12.02
N PRO A 565 4.41 30.64 -11.94
CA PRO A 565 5.29 31.32 -12.87
C PRO A 565 5.37 30.58 -14.21
N PHE A 566 5.64 31.27 -15.31
CA PHE A 566 6.06 30.65 -16.55
C PHE A 566 7.27 31.35 -17.14
N THR A 567 8.13 30.58 -17.81
CA THR A 567 9.20 31.09 -18.68
C THR A 567 9.10 30.40 -20.03
N CYS A 568 9.11 31.19 -21.10
CA CYS A 568 9.10 30.72 -22.48
C CYS A 568 10.36 31.15 -23.22
N THR A 569 10.87 30.28 -24.08
CA THR A 569 11.91 30.56 -25.08
C THR A 569 11.28 30.52 -26.47
N ILE A 570 11.36 31.65 -27.19
CA ILE A 570 10.80 31.83 -28.53
C ILE A 570 11.94 32.09 -29.51
N PRO A 571 12.14 31.30 -30.56
CA PRO A 571 13.22 31.51 -31.52
C PRO A 571 12.88 32.65 -32.49
N ASP A 572 13.90 33.36 -32.98
CA ASP A 572 13.72 34.48 -33.92
C ASP A 572 13.01 34.06 -35.22
N SER A 573 13.10 32.78 -35.60
CA SER A 573 12.38 32.19 -36.74
C SER A 573 10.86 32.33 -36.62
N ALA A 574 10.33 32.37 -35.39
CA ALA A 574 8.91 32.53 -35.06
C ALA A 574 8.28 33.79 -35.68
N ALA A 575 9.07 34.85 -35.88
CA ALA A 575 8.60 36.11 -36.45
C ALA A 575 8.13 35.96 -37.91
N THR A 576 8.65 34.94 -38.62
CA THR A 576 8.34 34.66 -40.03
C THR A 576 7.48 33.41 -40.21
N THR A 577 7.73 32.38 -39.40
CA THR A 577 7.00 31.11 -39.43
C THR A 577 6.61 30.76 -38.00
N PRO A 578 5.31 30.80 -37.65
CA PRO A 578 4.88 30.46 -36.29
C PRO A 578 5.41 29.09 -35.88
N THR A 579 5.96 29.01 -34.67
CA THR A 579 6.57 27.79 -34.13
C THR A 579 5.52 26.83 -33.63
N ARG A 580 5.90 25.56 -33.53
CA ARG A 580 5.17 24.56 -32.74
C ARG A 580 5.44 24.75 -31.24
N ALA A 581 4.47 24.35 -30.42
CA ALA A 581 4.51 24.48 -28.97
C ALA A 581 5.01 23.19 -28.30
N SER A 582 5.90 23.32 -27.32
CA SER A 582 6.26 22.24 -26.41
C SER A 582 6.29 22.74 -24.97
N LEU A 583 5.70 21.98 -24.05
CA LEU A 583 6.01 22.14 -22.63
C LEU A 583 7.44 21.67 -22.36
N TYR A 584 8.07 22.29 -21.36
CA TYR A 584 9.36 21.89 -20.85
C TYR A 584 9.31 21.56 -19.35
N GLY A 585 9.84 20.38 -19.00
CA GLY A 585 9.96 19.91 -17.63
C GLY A 585 11.36 20.08 -17.04
N HIS A 586 11.47 20.76 -15.89
CA HIS A 586 12.77 21.06 -15.27
C HIS A 586 13.38 19.90 -14.47
N GLY A 587 14.70 19.95 -14.27
CA GLY A 587 15.47 18.98 -13.48
C GLY A 587 15.26 19.09 -11.96
N LEU A 588 15.87 18.17 -11.19
CA LEU A 588 15.63 18.01 -9.75
C LEU A 588 15.85 19.34 -8.98
N LEU A 589 14.86 19.75 -8.19
CA LEU A 589 14.90 20.97 -7.38
C LEU A 589 15.23 22.23 -8.21
N GLY A 590 14.81 22.22 -9.47
CA GLY A 590 14.93 23.31 -10.44
C GLY A 590 13.74 24.28 -10.41
N THR A 591 13.59 25.03 -11.49
CA THR A 591 12.44 25.91 -11.74
C THR A 591 12.05 25.87 -13.21
N GLY A 592 10.84 26.31 -13.54
CA GLY A 592 10.35 26.52 -14.90
C GLY A 592 11.25 27.44 -15.72
N GLY A 593 12.05 28.29 -15.06
CA GLY A 593 13.08 29.12 -15.70
C GLY A 593 14.15 28.33 -16.47
N GLN A 594 14.31 27.03 -16.19
CA GLN A 594 15.18 26.14 -16.97
C GLN A 594 14.70 25.94 -18.42
N ALA A 595 13.45 26.29 -18.75
CA ALA A 595 12.95 26.39 -20.12
C ALA A 595 13.69 27.45 -20.97
N ASN A 596 14.60 28.23 -20.37
CA ASN A 596 15.50 29.15 -21.05
C ASN A 596 16.99 28.86 -20.73
N SER A 597 17.34 27.63 -20.36
CA SER A 597 18.74 27.18 -20.23
C SER A 597 19.45 27.14 -21.59
N SER A 598 20.79 27.10 -21.61
CA SER A 598 21.57 27.21 -22.86
C SER A 598 21.19 26.18 -23.93
N TYR A 599 21.06 24.91 -23.56
CA TYR A 599 20.70 23.85 -24.49
C TYR A 599 19.25 23.96 -24.98
N ILE A 600 18.33 24.48 -24.15
CA ILE A 600 16.96 24.76 -24.60
C ILE A 600 16.92 25.91 -25.59
N ARG A 601 17.74 26.96 -25.39
CA ARG A 601 17.85 28.06 -26.35
C ARG A 601 18.44 27.58 -27.68
N SER A 602 19.48 26.73 -27.66
CA SER A 602 20.04 26.16 -28.89
C SER A 602 19.03 25.28 -29.60
N PHE A 603 18.34 24.39 -28.88
CA PHE A 603 17.31 23.50 -29.41
C PHE A 603 16.14 24.28 -30.02
N SER A 604 15.63 25.28 -29.30
CA SER A 604 14.56 26.16 -29.76
C SER A 604 14.94 26.88 -31.06
N ALA A 605 16.14 27.49 -31.11
CA ALA A 605 16.64 28.21 -32.27
C ALA A 605 16.85 27.28 -33.48
N ALA A 606 17.44 26.11 -33.27
CA ALA A 606 17.76 25.16 -34.33
C ALA A 606 16.51 24.50 -34.95
N HIS A 607 15.49 24.22 -34.14
CA HIS A 607 14.35 23.39 -34.55
C HIS A 607 13.01 24.12 -34.66
N GLY A 608 13.00 25.44 -34.43
CA GLY A 608 11.80 26.27 -34.59
C GLY A 608 10.67 25.87 -33.64
N ILE A 609 11.01 25.64 -32.38
CA ILE A 609 10.08 25.22 -31.32
C ILE A 609 10.04 26.31 -30.25
N THR A 610 8.84 26.71 -29.83
CA THR A 610 8.67 27.51 -28.61
C THR A 610 8.49 26.57 -27.43
N LEU A 611 9.40 26.68 -26.46
CA LEU A 611 9.36 25.88 -25.23
C LEU A 611 8.97 26.75 -24.05
N CYS A 612 7.95 26.35 -23.29
CA CYS A 612 7.55 27.02 -22.05
C CYS A 612 7.57 26.04 -20.87
N GLY A 613 8.02 26.49 -19.70
CA GLY A 613 8.00 25.69 -18.48
C GLY A 613 7.44 26.47 -17.29
N THR A 614 6.79 25.74 -16.39
CA THR A 614 6.47 26.16 -15.02
C THR A 614 7.16 25.24 -14.00
N ASP A 615 6.98 25.51 -12.72
CA ASP A 615 7.58 24.75 -11.63
C ASP A 615 6.84 23.41 -11.41
N TYR A 616 7.58 22.31 -11.38
CA TYR A 616 7.17 21.06 -10.76
C TYR A 616 7.24 21.21 -9.23
N ILE A 617 6.33 21.99 -8.68
CA ILE A 617 6.20 22.19 -7.23
C ILE A 617 6.03 20.86 -6.51
N GLY A 618 6.60 20.75 -5.31
CA GLY A 618 6.87 19.48 -4.62
C GLY A 618 8.33 19.05 -4.81
N LEU A 619 8.94 19.38 -5.95
CA LEU A 619 10.35 19.18 -6.27
C LEU A 619 10.94 20.37 -7.04
N ALA A 620 10.43 21.57 -6.77
CA ALA A 620 11.02 22.81 -7.24
C ALA A 620 12.06 23.32 -6.23
N SER A 621 12.85 24.30 -6.63
CA SER A 621 13.92 24.86 -5.78
C SER A 621 13.41 25.37 -4.42
N GLU A 622 12.16 25.86 -4.37
CA GLU A 622 11.54 26.31 -3.12
C GLU A 622 11.23 25.16 -2.14
N ASP A 623 11.10 23.93 -2.64
CA ASP A 623 10.75 22.75 -1.85
C ASP A 623 11.97 22.09 -1.17
N LEU A 624 13.19 22.55 -1.46
CA LEU A 624 14.41 21.93 -0.95
C LEU A 624 14.47 21.84 0.59
N PRO A 625 14.15 22.91 1.36
CA PRO A 625 14.07 22.80 2.82
C PRO A 625 12.98 21.83 3.29
N ASN A 626 11.85 21.77 2.58
CA ASN A 626 10.76 20.86 2.95
C ASN A 626 11.14 19.41 2.70
N THR A 627 11.74 19.11 1.54
CA THR A 627 12.24 17.78 1.15
C THR A 627 13.22 17.24 2.20
N ALA A 628 14.18 18.05 2.67
CA ALA A 628 15.07 17.66 3.75
C ALA A 628 14.32 17.39 5.07
N GLY A 629 13.29 18.19 5.37
CA GLY A 629 12.41 17.97 6.53
C GLY A 629 11.60 16.68 6.45
N ILE A 630 11.12 16.29 5.26
CA ILE A 630 10.39 15.05 5.01
C ILE A 630 11.30 13.83 5.22
N LEU A 631 12.56 13.88 4.77
CA LEU A 631 13.49 12.76 5.01
C LEU A 631 13.85 12.58 6.49
N GLY A 632 13.71 13.65 7.30
CA GLY A 632 13.78 13.58 8.76
C GLY A 632 12.53 12.99 9.43
N ASP A 633 11.36 13.06 8.77
CA ASP A 633 10.08 12.49 9.23
C ASP A 633 9.21 12.13 8.03
N LEU A 634 9.27 10.85 7.64
CA LEU A 634 8.61 10.36 6.43
C LEU A 634 7.09 10.33 6.56
N SER A 635 6.52 10.58 7.75
CA SER A 635 5.07 10.74 7.93
C SER A 635 4.51 11.88 7.07
N ARG A 636 5.35 12.86 6.73
CA ARG A 636 5.03 14.10 5.99
C ARG A 636 5.16 13.96 4.47
N PHE A 637 5.28 12.73 3.96
CA PHE A 637 5.62 12.51 2.56
C PHE A 637 4.49 12.92 1.58
N ASP A 638 3.25 13.01 2.06
CA ASP A 638 2.13 13.58 1.31
C ASP A 638 2.37 15.03 0.92
N GLU A 639 3.03 15.84 1.76
CA GLU A 639 3.38 17.23 1.43
C GLU A 639 4.13 17.37 0.10
N LEU A 640 4.93 16.36 -0.26
CA LEU A 640 5.66 16.32 -1.54
C LEU A 640 4.76 15.78 -2.67
N ALA A 641 4.15 14.60 -2.46
CA ALA A 641 3.36 13.92 -3.49
C ALA A 641 2.11 14.72 -3.92
N ASP A 642 1.48 15.42 -2.99
CA ASP A 642 0.29 16.23 -3.24
C ASP A 642 0.64 17.53 -3.97
N ARG A 643 1.76 18.17 -3.61
CA ARG A 643 2.27 19.34 -4.35
C ARG A 643 2.63 18.98 -5.79
N ASN A 644 3.26 17.82 -6.00
CA ASN A 644 3.59 17.33 -7.34
C ASN A 644 2.34 17.25 -8.24
N GLN A 645 1.20 16.80 -7.71
CA GLN A 645 -0.06 16.73 -8.48
C GLN A 645 -0.58 18.13 -8.88
N GLN A 646 -0.52 19.13 -7.99
CA GLN A 646 -0.80 20.52 -8.38
C GLN A 646 0.20 21.01 -9.44
N GLY A 647 1.47 20.62 -9.35
CA GLY A 647 2.48 20.90 -10.37
C GLY A 647 2.13 20.32 -11.75
N LEU A 648 1.64 19.08 -11.80
CA LEU A 648 1.13 18.47 -13.04
C LEU A 648 -0.03 19.26 -13.63
N LEU A 649 -1.01 19.67 -12.81
CA LEU A 649 -2.12 20.52 -13.26
C LEU A 649 -1.62 21.88 -13.79
N ASN A 650 -0.65 22.50 -13.10
CA ASN A 650 -0.08 23.78 -13.54
C ASN A 650 0.54 23.66 -14.94
N GLN A 651 1.21 22.55 -15.23
CA GLN A 651 1.78 22.27 -16.56
C GLN A 651 0.69 22.13 -17.63
N MET A 652 -0.40 21.41 -17.35
CA MET A 652 -1.53 21.26 -18.28
C MET A 652 -2.17 22.62 -18.62
N VAL A 653 -2.38 23.47 -17.61
CA VAL A 653 -2.94 24.81 -17.81
C VAL A 653 -1.99 25.69 -18.62
N LEU A 654 -0.67 25.60 -18.39
CA LEU A 654 0.32 26.28 -19.24
C LEU A 654 0.25 25.78 -20.69
N GLY A 655 0.10 24.47 -20.90
CA GLY A 655 -0.07 23.86 -22.23
C GLY A 655 -1.28 24.42 -22.98
N ARG A 656 -2.42 24.55 -22.30
CA ARG A 656 -3.62 25.21 -22.83
C ARG A 656 -3.37 26.69 -23.13
N LEU A 657 -2.67 27.42 -22.27
CA LEU A 657 -2.31 28.82 -22.53
C LEU A 657 -1.44 28.98 -23.77
N MET A 658 -0.56 28.03 -24.06
CA MET A 658 0.27 28.07 -25.27
C MET A 658 -0.53 27.85 -26.57
N THR A 659 -1.62 27.08 -26.50
CA THR A 659 -2.29 26.54 -27.69
C THR A 659 -3.65 27.18 -27.98
N LEU A 660 -4.33 27.75 -26.97
CA LEU A 660 -5.62 28.41 -27.11
C LEU A 660 -5.48 29.80 -27.79
N PRO A 661 -6.44 30.20 -28.66
CA PRO A 661 -6.37 31.48 -29.36
C PRO A 661 -6.37 32.73 -28.47
N ASP A 662 -7.05 32.66 -27.32
CA ASP A 662 -7.10 33.71 -26.30
C ASP A 662 -6.00 33.54 -25.23
N GLY A 663 -5.10 32.57 -25.41
CA GLY A 663 -3.96 32.29 -24.54
C GLY A 663 -2.78 33.24 -24.74
N LEU A 664 -1.56 32.74 -24.58
CA LEU A 664 -0.32 33.53 -24.63
C LEU A 664 -0.21 34.35 -25.92
N THR A 665 -0.66 33.82 -27.05
CA THR A 665 -0.63 34.51 -28.36
C THR A 665 -1.53 35.74 -28.43
N SER A 666 -2.40 35.98 -27.44
CA SER A 666 -3.18 37.20 -27.32
C SER A 666 -2.37 38.39 -26.81
N ASP A 667 -1.25 38.14 -26.13
CA ASP A 667 -0.35 39.18 -25.62
C ASP A 667 0.67 39.64 -26.69
N PRO A 668 0.98 40.95 -26.78
CA PRO A 668 1.98 41.47 -27.70
C PRO A 668 3.36 40.79 -27.62
N ALA A 669 3.75 40.22 -26.48
CA ALA A 669 5.01 39.49 -26.32
C ALA A 669 5.08 38.20 -27.15
N PHE A 670 3.94 37.67 -27.56
CA PHE A 670 3.81 36.46 -28.39
C PHE A 670 3.29 36.78 -29.80
N GLN A 671 3.41 38.04 -30.24
CA GLN A 671 3.03 38.49 -31.56
C GLN A 671 4.23 39.13 -32.27
N ASN A 672 4.29 39.00 -33.59
CA ASN A 672 5.24 39.76 -34.40
C ASN A 672 4.79 41.23 -34.57
N ASP A 673 5.60 42.04 -35.25
CA ASP A 673 5.37 43.49 -35.44
C ASP A 673 4.03 43.85 -36.12
N VAL A 674 3.38 42.89 -36.79
CA VAL A 674 2.07 43.08 -37.45
C VAL A 674 0.91 42.45 -36.67
N GLY A 675 1.15 41.97 -35.45
CA GLY A 675 0.15 41.37 -34.57
C GLY A 675 -0.19 39.91 -34.88
N ALA A 676 0.60 39.22 -35.71
CA ALA A 676 0.41 37.80 -35.99
C ALA A 676 1.09 36.92 -34.92
N PRO A 677 0.50 35.76 -34.56
CA PRO A 677 1.00 34.93 -33.47
C PRO A 677 2.37 34.31 -33.80
N LEU A 678 3.26 34.27 -32.80
CA LEU A 678 4.59 33.64 -32.90
C LEU A 678 4.54 32.12 -32.71
N VAL A 679 3.51 31.61 -32.05
CA VAL A 679 3.23 30.18 -31.89
C VAL A 679 2.03 29.84 -32.77
N ALA A 680 2.08 28.70 -33.46
CA ALA A 680 1.02 28.24 -34.35
C ALA A 680 -0.29 28.02 -33.55
N PRO A 681 -1.39 28.73 -33.87
CA PRO A 681 -2.66 28.52 -33.19
C PRO A 681 -3.16 27.07 -33.39
N GLY A 682 -3.62 26.43 -32.30
CA GLY A 682 -4.04 25.03 -32.35
C GLY A 682 -2.91 24.04 -32.67
N SER A 683 -1.64 24.41 -32.42
CA SER A 683 -0.50 23.48 -32.45
C SER A 683 -0.83 22.24 -31.62
N GLU A 684 -0.51 21.05 -32.14
CA GLU A 684 -0.36 19.88 -31.26
C GLU A 684 0.70 20.20 -30.21
N LEU A 685 0.42 19.84 -28.95
CA LEU A 685 1.29 20.14 -27.83
C LEU A 685 2.31 19.02 -27.67
N GLY A 686 3.59 19.35 -27.81
CA GLY A 686 4.68 18.46 -27.45
C GLY A 686 5.03 18.55 -25.96
N TYR A 687 5.72 17.55 -25.46
CA TYR A 687 6.37 17.61 -24.15
C TYR A 687 7.85 17.25 -24.25
N TYR A 688 8.72 18.02 -23.62
CA TYR A 688 10.12 17.66 -23.42
C TYR A 688 10.53 17.88 -21.96
N GLY A 689 10.90 16.82 -21.26
CA GLY A 689 11.45 16.91 -19.91
C GLY A 689 12.81 16.24 -19.83
N ASN A 690 13.73 16.75 -19.00
CA ASN A 690 15.04 16.15 -18.78
C ASN A 690 15.26 15.83 -17.29
N SER A 691 15.85 14.68 -16.96
CA SER A 691 16.11 14.23 -15.58
C SER A 691 14.81 14.10 -14.79
N GLN A 692 14.66 14.81 -13.67
CA GLN A 692 13.39 14.96 -12.94
C GLN A 692 12.20 15.32 -13.86
N GLY A 693 12.43 16.14 -14.88
CA GLY A 693 11.43 16.43 -15.91
C GLY A 693 11.08 15.19 -16.73
N GLY A 694 12.03 14.33 -17.05
CA GLY A 694 11.76 13.03 -17.68
C GLY A 694 10.99 12.07 -16.77
N ILE A 695 11.29 12.07 -15.46
CA ILE A 695 10.64 11.23 -14.45
C ILE A 695 9.18 11.67 -14.21
N MET A 696 8.96 12.93 -13.85
CA MET A 696 7.60 13.48 -13.66
C MET A 696 6.85 13.63 -14.97
N GLY A 697 7.57 13.85 -16.07
CA GLY A 697 7.04 13.91 -17.41
C GLY A 697 6.29 12.64 -17.79
N GLY A 698 6.76 11.46 -17.35
CA GLY A 698 6.05 10.19 -17.55
C GLY A 698 4.63 10.21 -16.97
N ALA A 699 4.42 10.83 -15.81
CA ALA A 699 3.08 11.05 -15.26
C ALA A 699 2.30 12.07 -16.11
N LEU A 700 2.90 13.25 -16.40
CA LEU A 700 2.24 14.32 -17.14
C LEU A 700 1.69 13.85 -18.50
N VAL A 701 2.49 13.10 -19.27
CA VAL A 701 2.07 12.62 -20.59
C VAL A 701 1.01 11.52 -20.56
N ALA A 702 0.80 10.89 -19.40
CA ALA A 702 -0.30 9.95 -19.18
C ALA A 702 -1.61 10.67 -18.80
N VAL A 703 -1.52 11.82 -18.12
CA VAL A 703 -2.69 12.52 -17.56
C VAL A 703 -3.16 13.69 -18.41
N ASP A 704 -2.31 14.32 -19.21
CA ASP A 704 -2.66 15.47 -20.05
C ASP A 704 -3.33 15.02 -21.37
N PRO A 705 -4.55 15.52 -21.69
CA PRO A 705 -5.28 15.10 -22.89
C PRO A 705 -4.76 15.74 -24.20
N ASP A 706 -3.89 16.74 -24.13
CA ASP A 706 -3.40 17.49 -25.29
C ASP A 706 -2.03 17.02 -25.78
N ILE A 707 -1.30 16.31 -24.93
CA ILE A 707 0.02 15.79 -25.28
C ILE A 707 -0.17 14.46 -26.01
N SER A 708 0.24 14.41 -27.28
CA SER A 708 0.25 13.17 -28.07
C SER A 708 1.64 12.55 -28.16
N ARG A 709 2.70 13.35 -27.94
CA ARG A 709 4.10 12.93 -28.01
C ARG A 709 4.97 13.60 -26.96
N GLY A 710 5.75 12.79 -26.24
CA GLY A 710 6.68 13.25 -25.21
C GLY A 710 8.11 12.76 -25.43
N VAL A 711 9.09 13.64 -25.27
CA VAL A 711 10.49 13.27 -25.13
C VAL A 711 10.85 13.31 -23.65
N LEU A 712 11.27 12.16 -23.12
CA LEU A 712 11.75 12.02 -21.75
C LEU A 712 13.26 11.81 -21.81
N GLY A 713 14.02 12.87 -21.55
CA GLY A 713 15.50 12.87 -21.56
C GLY A 713 16.06 12.44 -20.21
N VAL A 714 17.01 11.52 -20.24
CA VAL A 714 17.61 10.82 -19.08
C VAL A 714 16.55 10.49 -18.00
N PRO A 715 15.47 9.77 -18.36
CA PRO A 715 14.34 9.53 -17.46
C PRO A 715 14.54 8.26 -16.62
N GLY A 716 13.63 7.99 -15.70
CA GLY A 716 13.61 6.74 -14.95
C GLY A 716 12.37 6.55 -14.10
N MET A 717 12.10 5.30 -13.72
CA MET A 717 11.21 4.91 -12.63
C MET A 717 11.71 3.57 -12.04
N ASN A 718 11.57 3.25 -10.76
CA ASN A 718 10.80 3.87 -9.70
C ASN A 718 11.77 4.50 -8.69
N TYR A 719 11.37 5.49 -7.91
CA TYR A 719 12.26 6.10 -6.91
C TYR A 719 12.82 5.10 -5.90
N SER A 720 12.06 4.06 -5.52
CA SER A 720 12.55 2.97 -4.66
C SER A 720 13.69 2.14 -5.27
N THR A 721 13.93 2.27 -6.58
CA THR A 721 15.10 1.70 -7.29
C THR A 721 16.15 2.77 -7.57
N LEU A 722 15.72 3.96 -7.98
CA LEU A 722 16.59 5.03 -8.44
C LEU A 722 17.41 5.67 -7.31
N LEU A 723 16.80 5.99 -6.15
CA LEU A 723 17.41 6.87 -5.16
C LEU A 723 18.76 6.36 -4.65
N GLN A 724 18.89 5.06 -4.36
CA GLN A 724 20.17 4.48 -3.92
C GLN A 724 21.22 4.36 -5.03
N ARG A 725 20.82 4.56 -6.29
CA ARG A 725 21.68 4.48 -7.49
C ARG A 725 21.97 5.86 -8.09
N SER A 726 21.66 6.94 -7.38
CA SER A 726 21.81 8.30 -7.86
C SER A 726 22.79 9.09 -6.98
N VAL A 727 23.77 9.76 -7.60
CA VAL A 727 24.64 10.70 -6.88
C VAL A 727 23.88 11.90 -6.33
N ASP A 728 22.73 12.26 -6.93
CA ASP A 728 21.90 13.37 -6.45
C ASP A 728 21.25 13.07 -5.10
N PHE A 729 21.14 11.78 -4.74
CA PHE A 729 20.61 11.37 -3.45
C PHE A 729 21.65 11.42 -2.33
N ASP A 730 22.95 11.55 -2.61
CA ASP A 730 24.01 11.61 -1.59
C ASP A 730 23.71 12.57 -0.42
N PRO A 731 23.41 13.87 -0.65
CA PRO A 731 23.14 14.80 0.45
C PRO A 731 21.85 14.46 1.22
N PHE A 732 20.88 13.86 0.54
CA PHE A 732 19.60 13.45 1.12
C PHE A 732 19.74 12.15 1.93
N PHE A 733 20.61 11.25 1.49
CA PHE A 733 20.95 10.01 2.18
C PHE A 733 21.60 10.29 3.54
N ASP A 734 22.43 11.33 3.66
CA ASP A 734 23.00 11.74 4.95
C ASP A 734 21.91 12.15 5.97
N VAL A 735 20.91 12.91 5.53
CA VAL A 735 19.76 13.30 6.37
C VAL A 735 18.91 12.08 6.74
N PHE A 736 18.59 11.26 5.73
CA PHE A 736 17.77 10.06 5.90
C PHE A 736 18.44 9.02 6.80
N SER A 737 19.75 8.82 6.67
CA SER A 737 20.52 7.89 7.49
C SER A 737 20.72 8.36 8.93
N ALA A 738 20.78 9.67 9.17
CA ALA A 738 20.76 10.23 10.51
C ALA A 738 19.41 10.03 11.21
N GLY A 739 18.30 10.20 10.48
CA GLY A 739 16.95 9.94 10.98
C GLY A 739 16.69 8.44 11.21
N TYR A 740 17.11 7.59 10.28
CA TYR A 740 16.86 6.15 10.26
C TYR A 740 18.19 5.38 10.15
N PRO A 741 18.84 5.04 11.28
CA PRO A 741 20.17 4.44 11.27
C PRO A 741 20.24 3.04 10.67
N SER A 742 19.17 2.24 10.80
CA SER A 742 19.10 0.87 10.26
C SER A 742 18.99 0.91 8.72
N ALA A 743 19.90 0.22 8.03
CA ALA A 743 19.86 0.14 6.57
C ALA A 743 18.64 -0.67 6.10
N LEU A 744 18.30 -1.75 6.82
CA LEU A 744 17.12 -2.55 6.52
C LEU A 744 15.83 -1.72 6.66
N ASP A 745 15.72 -0.92 7.73
CA ASP A 745 14.58 -0.01 7.91
C ASP A 745 14.51 1.00 6.77
N ARG A 746 15.63 1.62 6.40
CA ARG A 746 15.67 2.56 5.26
C ARG A 746 15.18 1.93 3.96
N THR A 747 15.62 0.71 3.64
CA THR A 747 15.23 0.01 2.42
C THR A 747 13.72 -0.31 2.40
N VAL A 748 13.16 -0.73 3.54
CA VAL A 748 11.70 -0.90 3.68
C VAL A 748 10.97 0.43 3.54
N MET A 749 11.46 1.49 4.18
CA MET A 749 10.85 2.83 4.11
C MET A 749 10.89 3.40 2.69
N LEU A 750 11.97 3.23 1.93
CA LEU A 750 12.06 3.66 0.54
C LEU A 750 11.03 2.95 -0.35
N SER A 751 10.82 1.65 -0.13
CA SER A 751 9.76 0.91 -0.86
C SER A 751 8.35 1.31 -0.41
N MET A 752 8.18 1.73 0.85
CA MET A 752 6.89 2.16 1.38
C MET A 752 6.51 3.55 0.86
N ILE A 753 7.43 4.52 0.83
CA ILE A 753 7.13 5.87 0.29
C ILE A 753 6.84 5.86 -1.20
N GLN A 754 7.30 4.83 -1.93
CA GLN A 754 6.95 4.64 -3.34
C GLN A 754 5.43 4.64 -3.55
N MET A 755 4.67 4.06 -2.63
CA MET A 755 3.19 4.05 -2.68
C MET A 755 2.55 5.44 -2.72
N LEU A 756 3.22 6.47 -2.22
CA LEU A 756 2.76 7.86 -2.27
C LEU A 756 3.35 8.62 -3.45
N TRP A 757 4.61 8.33 -3.81
CA TRP A 757 5.23 8.81 -5.04
C TRP A 757 4.37 8.54 -6.28
N ASP A 758 3.77 7.35 -6.34
CA ASP A 758 2.92 6.90 -7.44
C ASP A 758 1.78 7.89 -7.78
N ARG A 759 1.38 8.75 -6.83
CA ARG A 759 0.37 9.79 -7.08
C ARG A 759 0.83 10.85 -8.07
N GLY A 760 2.13 11.06 -8.29
CA GLY A 760 2.65 12.21 -9.03
C GLY A 760 3.90 11.96 -9.88
N GLU A 761 4.37 10.72 -10.00
CA GLU A 761 5.54 10.34 -10.81
C GLU A 761 5.23 9.15 -11.74
N ALA A 762 6.03 8.96 -12.79
CA ALA A 762 5.84 7.98 -13.86
C ALA A 762 5.34 6.58 -13.42
N ASN A 763 5.87 6.01 -12.34
CA ASN A 763 5.55 4.65 -11.89
C ASN A 763 4.03 4.40 -11.73
N GLY A 764 3.30 5.36 -11.13
CA GLY A 764 1.85 5.20 -10.92
C GLY A 764 1.01 5.31 -12.19
N TYR A 765 1.62 5.72 -13.31
CA TYR A 765 0.94 6.01 -14.56
C TYR A 765 1.48 5.22 -15.75
N ALA A 766 2.57 4.47 -15.57
CA ALA A 766 3.31 3.93 -16.70
C ALA A 766 2.51 2.90 -17.52
N ASN A 767 1.61 2.17 -16.86
CA ASN A 767 0.66 1.25 -17.50
C ASN A 767 -0.35 1.99 -18.42
N HIS A 768 -0.48 3.31 -18.28
CA HIS A 768 -1.51 4.13 -18.92
C HIS A 768 -0.96 5.19 -19.90
N VAL A 769 0.29 5.07 -20.33
CA VAL A 769 0.86 5.99 -21.34
C VAL A 769 0.50 5.56 -22.77
N THR A 770 0.72 4.29 -23.14
CA THR A 770 0.65 3.86 -24.54
C THR A 770 -0.59 3.05 -24.89
N THR A 771 -0.89 1.95 -24.19
CA THR A 771 -1.89 0.96 -24.65
C THR A 771 -3.22 0.97 -23.92
N ASP A 772 -3.25 1.40 -22.66
CA ASP A 772 -4.46 1.49 -21.83
C ASP A 772 -4.60 2.88 -21.19
N PRO A 773 -4.84 3.95 -21.97
CA PRO A 773 -4.80 5.32 -21.46
C PRO A 773 -5.89 5.58 -20.40
N LEU A 774 -5.60 6.50 -19.48
CA LEU A 774 -6.56 6.92 -18.47
C LEU A 774 -7.86 7.47 -19.11
N PRO A 775 -8.99 7.41 -18.40
CA PRO A 775 -10.22 8.03 -18.86
C PRO A 775 -10.01 9.52 -19.17
N GLY A 776 -10.47 9.98 -20.33
CA GLY A 776 -10.32 11.37 -20.76
C GLY A 776 -8.99 11.71 -21.45
N THR A 777 -8.09 10.73 -21.62
CA THR A 777 -6.81 10.87 -22.36
C THR A 777 -6.73 9.90 -23.52
N GLY A 778 -5.87 10.20 -24.50
CA GLY A 778 -5.52 9.29 -25.59
C GLY A 778 -4.20 8.57 -25.31
N PRO A 779 -3.83 7.58 -26.15
CA PRO A 779 -2.50 7.01 -26.11
C PRO A 779 -1.45 8.06 -26.50
N THR A 780 -0.34 8.09 -25.76
CA THR A 780 0.79 9.00 -25.99
C THR A 780 2.01 8.19 -26.40
N GLU A 781 2.66 8.59 -27.49
CA GLU A 781 3.95 8.01 -27.87
C GLU A 781 5.10 8.74 -27.16
N VAL A 782 6.08 7.98 -26.65
CA VAL A 782 7.22 8.54 -25.92
C VAL A 782 8.57 8.15 -26.51
N LEU A 783 9.51 9.09 -26.54
CA LEU A 783 10.91 8.87 -26.88
C LEU A 783 11.75 9.04 -25.62
N LEU A 784 12.40 7.96 -25.18
CA LEU A 784 13.32 7.94 -24.05
C LEU A 784 14.75 8.09 -24.56
N HIS A 785 15.42 9.17 -24.16
CA HIS A 785 16.86 9.33 -24.41
C HIS A 785 17.62 8.98 -23.15
N VAL A 786 18.53 8.03 -23.21
CA VAL A 786 19.29 7.55 -22.04
C VAL A 786 20.77 7.83 -22.25
N ALA A 787 21.43 8.40 -21.25
CA ALA A 787 22.89 8.51 -21.22
C ALA A 787 23.46 7.18 -20.70
N PHE A 788 24.21 6.45 -21.51
CA PHE A 788 24.84 5.22 -21.02
C PHE A 788 25.91 5.56 -19.98
N GLY A 789 25.80 4.99 -18.77
CA GLY A 789 26.75 5.29 -17.71
C GLY A 789 26.34 6.42 -16.76
N ASP A 790 25.15 7.01 -16.90
CA ASP A 790 24.65 8.14 -16.10
C ASP A 790 24.87 7.99 -14.58
N HIS A 791 25.42 9.02 -13.92
CA HIS A 791 25.67 9.01 -12.47
C HIS A 791 24.43 9.41 -11.65
N GLN A 792 23.50 10.16 -12.28
CA GLN A 792 22.33 10.75 -11.66
C GLN A 792 21.08 9.88 -11.83
N VAL A 793 20.87 9.30 -13.02
CA VAL A 793 19.69 8.47 -13.34
C VAL A 793 20.07 7.09 -13.86
N ALA A 794 19.92 6.08 -13.01
CA ALA A 794 20.31 4.71 -13.35
C ALA A 794 19.50 4.15 -14.53
N GLN A 795 20.16 3.73 -15.60
CA GLN A 795 19.56 3.31 -16.86
C GLN A 795 18.58 2.13 -16.73
N VAL A 796 18.76 1.24 -15.75
CA VAL A 796 17.82 0.14 -15.47
C VAL A 796 16.41 0.65 -15.14
N THR A 797 16.29 1.88 -14.62
CA THR A 797 15.02 2.53 -14.33
C THR A 797 14.33 3.05 -15.59
N ALA A 798 15.11 3.48 -16.60
CA ALA A 798 14.59 3.79 -17.94
C ALA A 798 14.20 2.53 -18.71
N ASP A 799 14.95 1.43 -18.55
CA ASP A 799 14.60 0.15 -19.18
C ASP A 799 13.27 -0.38 -18.63
N ASN A 800 12.99 -0.19 -17.33
CA ASN A 800 11.69 -0.52 -16.75
C ASN A 800 10.57 0.29 -17.42
N MET A 801 10.75 1.60 -17.61
CA MET A 801 9.81 2.44 -18.37
C MET A 801 9.60 1.90 -19.78
N ALA A 802 10.68 1.62 -20.52
CA ALA A 802 10.61 1.13 -21.89
C ALA A 802 9.84 -0.19 -22.01
N ARG A 803 10.11 -1.16 -21.13
CA ARG A 803 9.38 -2.44 -21.12
C ARG A 803 7.90 -2.26 -20.76
N THR A 804 7.58 -1.32 -19.88
CA THR A 804 6.20 -1.03 -19.48
C THR A 804 5.43 -0.33 -20.60
N TYR A 805 6.06 0.63 -21.29
CA TYR A 805 5.47 1.35 -22.42
C TYR A 805 5.34 0.51 -23.68
N GLY A 806 6.08 -0.60 -23.79
CA GLY A 806 6.24 -1.34 -25.05
C GLY A 806 7.09 -0.56 -26.06
N ALA A 807 8.07 0.21 -25.57
CA ALA A 807 8.99 0.96 -26.43
C ALA A 807 9.98 0.02 -27.15
N ALA A 808 10.42 0.42 -28.34
CA ALA A 808 11.43 -0.27 -29.12
C ALA A 808 12.77 0.49 -29.14
N THR A 809 13.86 -0.14 -29.54
CA THR A 809 15.20 0.48 -29.58
C THR A 809 15.92 0.18 -30.89
N ASN A 810 16.92 0.97 -31.25
CA ASN A 810 17.78 0.73 -32.42
C ASN A 810 18.55 -0.60 -32.31
N ASP A 811 19.03 -1.12 -33.44
CA ASP A 811 19.79 -2.37 -33.51
C ASP A 811 21.10 -2.18 -34.28
N PRO A 812 22.28 -2.36 -33.65
CA PRO A 812 22.47 -2.61 -32.21
C PRO A 812 22.21 -1.35 -31.36
N PRO A 813 21.76 -1.49 -30.09
CA PRO A 813 21.52 -0.35 -29.21
C PRO A 813 22.81 0.26 -28.64
N LEU A 814 23.86 -0.55 -28.49
CA LEU A 814 25.14 -0.20 -27.87
C LEU A 814 26.29 -0.85 -28.63
N ALA A 815 27.47 -0.25 -28.56
CA ALA A 815 28.66 -0.83 -29.19
C ALA A 815 29.04 -2.19 -28.55
N PRO A 816 29.64 -3.12 -29.31
CA PRO A 816 30.07 -4.40 -28.77
C PRO A 816 31.01 -4.25 -27.56
N GLY A 817 30.68 -4.94 -26.46
CA GLY A 817 31.47 -4.94 -25.23
C GLY A 817 31.25 -3.74 -24.30
N ARG A 818 30.26 -2.87 -24.59
CA ARG A 818 29.91 -1.74 -23.71
C ARG A 818 29.07 -2.15 -22.50
N SER A 819 28.25 -3.18 -22.64
CA SER A 819 27.44 -3.74 -21.57
C SER A 819 27.85 -5.19 -21.30
N SER A 820 27.81 -5.57 -20.02
CA SER A 820 27.98 -6.91 -19.49
C SER A 820 26.68 -7.73 -19.48
N ASP A 821 25.56 -7.14 -19.90
CA ASP A 821 24.29 -7.82 -20.06
C ASP A 821 24.41 -8.97 -21.05
N VAL A 822 23.80 -10.11 -20.72
CA VAL A 822 23.67 -11.25 -21.64
C VAL A 822 22.91 -10.83 -22.89
N THR A 823 21.88 -9.99 -22.73
CA THR A 823 21.16 -9.33 -23.81
C THR A 823 20.97 -7.86 -23.44
N PRO A 824 21.75 -6.94 -24.01
CA PRO A 824 21.58 -5.51 -23.76
C PRO A 824 20.15 -5.06 -24.06
N LEU A 825 19.53 -4.39 -23.10
CA LEU A 825 18.11 -4.00 -23.14
C LEU A 825 17.20 -5.24 -23.31
N TRP A 826 17.43 -6.30 -22.54
CA TRP A 826 16.60 -7.52 -22.56
C TRP A 826 15.11 -7.18 -22.49
N GLY A 827 14.28 -7.84 -23.30
CA GLY A 827 12.82 -7.66 -23.29
C GLY A 827 12.32 -6.35 -23.90
N ILE A 828 13.18 -5.60 -24.60
CA ILE A 828 12.82 -4.40 -25.36
C ILE A 828 13.00 -4.72 -26.86
N ASP A 829 11.97 -4.49 -27.66
CA ASP A 829 11.94 -4.86 -29.08
C ASP A 829 12.92 -4.01 -29.91
N ARG A 830 13.42 -4.58 -31.01
CA ARG A 830 14.30 -3.87 -31.96
C ARG A 830 13.49 -3.18 -33.06
N ILE A 831 13.86 -1.95 -33.39
CA ILE A 831 13.32 -1.21 -34.53
C ILE A 831 13.91 -1.79 -35.81
N GLY A 832 13.09 -2.54 -36.55
CA GLY A 832 13.53 -3.18 -37.80
C GLY A 832 13.70 -2.20 -38.97
N THR A 833 13.02 -1.06 -38.96
CA THR A 833 13.08 -0.04 -40.03
C THR A 833 12.79 1.35 -39.49
N PHE A 834 13.57 2.34 -39.93
CA PHE A 834 13.30 3.76 -39.72
C PHE A 834 12.68 4.41 -40.98
N PRO A 835 11.88 5.48 -40.83
CA PRO A 835 11.40 6.03 -39.56
C PRO A 835 10.42 5.10 -38.83
N TYR A 836 10.37 5.19 -37.50
CA TYR A 836 9.52 4.37 -36.64
C TYR A 836 8.49 5.23 -35.88
N ALA A 837 7.22 4.87 -35.94
CA ALA A 837 6.14 5.73 -35.47
C ALA A 837 5.79 5.59 -33.97
N GLY A 838 6.18 4.46 -33.37
CA GLY A 838 5.85 4.13 -31.98
C GLY A 838 6.87 4.69 -30.98
N SER A 839 6.64 4.37 -29.72
CA SER A 839 7.49 4.73 -28.59
C SER A 839 8.85 4.05 -28.69
N ALA A 840 9.91 4.76 -28.32
CA ALA A 840 11.27 4.24 -28.42
C ALA A 840 12.17 4.62 -27.25
N ILE A 841 13.20 3.81 -27.03
CA ILE A 841 14.33 4.10 -26.14
C ILE A 841 15.62 4.08 -26.95
N VAL A 842 16.41 5.14 -26.82
CA VAL A 842 17.67 5.33 -27.54
C VAL A 842 18.77 5.65 -26.52
N TYR A 843 19.79 4.80 -26.51
CA TYR A 843 20.98 4.98 -25.68
C TYR A 843 22.01 5.82 -26.43
N TRP A 844 22.50 6.86 -25.77
CA TRP A 844 23.56 7.74 -26.24
C TRP A 844 24.81 7.49 -25.37
N ASP A 845 25.90 7.07 -26.00
CA ASP A 845 27.12 6.67 -25.31
C ASP A 845 28.26 7.67 -25.56
N SER A 846 28.71 8.33 -24.49
CA SER A 846 29.84 9.28 -24.51
C SER A 846 31.16 8.65 -24.02
N GLY A 847 31.17 7.33 -23.79
CA GLY A 847 32.35 6.58 -23.34
C GLY A 847 32.45 6.39 -21.82
N THR A 848 31.44 6.75 -21.05
CA THR A 848 31.40 6.54 -19.59
C THR A 848 31.42 5.03 -19.26
N PRO A 849 32.20 4.56 -18.27
CA PRO A 849 32.20 3.17 -17.86
C PRO A 849 30.81 2.63 -17.53
N GLU A 850 30.61 1.33 -17.76
CA GLU A 850 29.37 0.63 -17.42
C GLU A 850 29.02 0.84 -15.93
N PRO A 851 27.74 1.11 -15.61
CA PRO A 851 27.30 1.30 -14.23
C PRO A 851 27.50 0.09 -13.33
N PRO A 852 27.65 0.31 -12.00
CA PRO A 852 27.75 -0.78 -11.03
C PRO A 852 26.53 -1.71 -11.07
N LEU A 853 26.78 -3.01 -10.85
CA LEU A 853 25.71 -4.00 -10.81
C LEU A 853 24.90 -3.89 -9.50
N GLU A 854 25.57 -3.54 -8.41
CA GLU A 854 24.96 -3.33 -7.09
C GLU A 854 24.14 -2.03 -7.02
N ASN A 855 23.22 -1.92 -6.05
CA ASN A 855 22.39 -0.73 -5.79
C ASN A 855 23.16 0.47 -5.20
N VAL A 856 24.17 0.94 -5.94
CA VAL A 856 24.98 2.12 -5.65
C VAL A 856 25.08 2.99 -6.90
N PRO A 857 25.33 4.30 -6.76
CA PRO A 857 25.47 5.17 -7.93
C PRO A 857 26.72 4.87 -8.74
N ASN A 858 26.63 5.09 -10.06
CA ASN A 858 27.85 5.16 -10.86
C ASN A 858 28.66 6.39 -10.45
N ARG A 859 29.97 6.21 -10.38
CA ARG A 859 30.94 7.28 -10.07
C ARG A 859 32.20 7.17 -10.93
N ALA A 860 32.22 6.22 -11.87
CA ALA A 860 33.35 5.98 -12.73
C ALA A 860 33.22 6.83 -13.99
N GLY A 861 34.35 7.39 -14.46
CA GLY A 861 34.38 8.26 -15.63
C GLY A 861 33.77 9.65 -15.38
N GLU A 862 33.55 10.37 -16.48
CA GLU A 862 32.78 11.62 -16.46
C GLU A 862 31.28 11.30 -16.47
N ASP A 863 30.49 12.16 -15.84
CA ASP A 863 29.03 12.00 -15.76
C ASP A 863 28.36 12.40 -17.09
N PRO A 864 27.77 11.45 -17.85
CA PRO A 864 27.23 11.72 -19.18
C PRO A 864 25.81 12.30 -19.15
N HIS A 865 25.26 12.60 -17.97
CA HIS A 865 23.87 13.03 -17.80
C HIS A 865 23.44 14.19 -18.71
N GLY A 866 24.37 15.09 -19.04
CA GLY A 866 24.13 16.26 -19.89
C GLY A 866 24.34 16.05 -21.38
N ASP A 867 24.91 14.91 -21.79
CA ASP A 867 25.42 14.73 -23.15
C ASP A 867 24.30 14.54 -24.19
N PRO A 868 23.28 13.66 -23.98
CA PRO A 868 22.26 13.42 -24.99
C PRO A 868 21.49 14.69 -25.37
N ARG A 869 21.15 15.54 -24.39
CA ARG A 869 20.42 16.79 -24.65
C ARG A 869 21.27 17.85 -25.36
N SER A 870 22.59 17.71 -25.36
CA SER A 870 23.54 18.65 -25.96
C SER A 870 24.00 18.20 -27.35
N ASP A 871 23.84 16.92 -27.66
CA ASP A 871 24.22 16.32 -28.93
C ASP A 871 23.29 16.79 -30.09
N PRO A 872 23.84 17.29 -31.21
CA PRO A 872 23.04 17.76 -32.35
C PRO A 872 22.16 16.68 -32.99
N ASP A 873 22.65 15.44 -33.09
CA ASP A 873 21.95 14.34 -33.74
C ASP A 873 20.79 13.88 -32.83
N ALA A 874 21.01 13.84 -31.51
CA ALA A 874 19.93 13.64 -30.54
C ALA A 874 18.86 14.73 -30.64
N GLN A 875 19.24 16.00 -30.72
CA GLN A 875 18.31 17.12 -30.88
C GLN A 875 17.48 17.00 -32.17
N VAL A 876 18.07 16.58 -33.29
CA VAL A 876 17.32 16.30 -34.53
C VAL A 876 16.26 15.22 -34.28
N GLN A 877 16.63 14.10 -33.65
CA GLN A 877 15.68 13.02 -33.35
C GLN A 877 14.51 13.50 -32.46
N MET A 878 14.82 14.27 -31.42
CA MET A 878 13.81 14.84 -30.52
C MET A 878 12.85 15.76 -31.28
N SER A 879 13.40 16.64 -32.12
CA SER A 879 12.62 17.53 -32.98
C SER A 879 11.72 16.75 -33.95
N ASP A 880 12.25 15.74 -34.64
CA ASP A 880 11.49 14.93 -35.59
C ASP A 880 10.38 14.11 -34.90
N PHE A 881 10.59 13.73 -33.65
CA PHE A 881 9.58 13.06 -32.85
C PHE A 881 8.47 14.01 -32.37
N LEU A 882 8.82 15.22 -31.93
CA LEU A 882 7.87 16.21 -31.38
C LEU A 882 7.01 16.94 -32.43
N GLN A 883 7.20 16.69 -33.73
CA GLN A 883 6.31 17.26 -34.74
C GLN A 883 4.95 16.53 -34.76
N PRO A 884 3.88 17.18 -35.28
CA PRO A 884 2.61 16.50 -35.50
C PRO A 884 2.77 15.24 -36.35
N GLY A 885 2.29 14.11 -35.84
CA GLY A 885 2.50 12.80 -36.47
C GLY A 885 3.97 12.37 -36.58
N GLY A 886 4.83 12.90 -35.70
CA GLY A 886 6.27 12.67 -35.68
C GLY A 886 6.68 11.21 -35.54
N VAL A 887 7.94 10.95 -35.81
CA VAL A 887 8.49 9.60 -35.88
C VAL A 887 9.91 9.61 -35.36
N VAL A 888 10.37 8.48 -34.84
CA VAL A 888 11.77 8.28 -34.49
C VAL A 888 12.55 8.13 -35.80
N THR A 889 13.55 8.98 -35.98
CA THR A 889 14.46 8.98 -37.14
C THR A 889 15.80 8.37 -36.78
N ASP A 890 16.46 7.75 -37.76
CA ASP A 890 17.78 7.12 -37.56
C ASP A 890 18.89 8.18 -37.61
N GLN A 891 19.24 8.71 -36.44
CA GLN A 891 20.35 9.63 -36.28
C GLN A 891 21.67 8.91 -35.95
N CYS A 892 21.61 7.58 -35.82
CA CYS A 892 22.75 6.75 -35.42
C CYS A 892 23.38 6.02 -36.63
N GLY A 893 22.90 6.32 -37.85
CA GLY A 893 23.45 5.82 -39.11
C GLY A 893 23.33 4.31 -39.28
N GLY A 894 22.28 3.69 -38.72
CA GLY A 894 22.10 2.24 -38.71
C GLY A 894 23.02 1.50 -37.73
N SER A 895 23.49 2.19 -36.69
CA SER A 895 24.39 1.68 -35.65
C SER A 895 23.92 2.08 -34.24
N TRP A 896 24.76 1.84 -33.23
CA TRP A 896 24.62 2.45 -31.90
C TRP A 896 24.85 3.96 -31.96
N CYS A 897 24.27 4.70 -31.02
CA CYS A 897 24.36 6.16 -30.98
C CYS A 897 25.51 6.58 -30.05
N GLU A 898 26.33 7.51 -30.53
CA GLU A 898 27.41 8.13 -29.77
C GLU A 898 27.01 9.58 -29.50
N ALA A 899 27.44 10.13 -28.35
CA ALA A 899 27.28 11.54 -28.04
C ALA A 899 28.64 12.16 -27.73
N ASP A 900 28.82 13.42 -28.11
CA ASP A 900 29.99 14.20 -27.70
C ASP A 900 29.86 14.61 -26.22
N PRO A 901 30.90 14.40 -25.38
CA PRO A 901 30.89 14.88 -23.99
C PRO A 901 30.68 16.39 -23.90
N SER A 902 29.72 16.82 -23.06
CA SER A 902 29.26 18.22 -22.95
C SER A 902 30.12 19.17 -22.09
#